data_AF-A0A0B3AP64-F1
#
_entry.id   AF-A0A0B3AP64-F1
#
_cell.length_a   1.000
_cell.length_b   1.000
_cell.length_c   1.000
_cell.angle_alpha   90.00
_cell.angle_beta   90.00
_cell.angle_gamma   90.00
#
_symmetry.space_group_name_H-M   'P 1'
#
loop_
_entity.id
_entity.type
_entity.pdbx_description
1 polymer ?
#
loop_
_entity_poly.entity_id
_entity_poly.type
_entity_poly.pdbx_seq_one_letter_code
_entity_poly.pdbx_strand_id
1 'polypeptide(L)'
;MLFTVIILSAGFISAAPSAINLGTAGNFVILSNTGITNVPSSIITGNIGTSLDSANSDISFAGMTCAEVTGGIYSIKALTPMACEISDVTDGTTIVSTAVADMGAAYTAASDPATPAGVGATNLNVNGGTLSGNTFTPGVYTWNTPVTITDDITISGTATDIFVFQISGTLGIDANKKIILVGAIPQNIFWQVAGTTTLNAGSNFVGTILDQTLIEMKTGATLDGRALAQTAVTLDQNTISLSAPPVVDTIAPLGYTVSFDQMYINNANKTIISFTFAGAEVGTTYNYVISDSVNPDITGTGTILTLTDTIGPINLSSLSDGSLSLSVNLTDAAANIGLPATDTITKDIVAPTIDNVADIIKEATSGSGATVTITPPTSHDATDGNISSSCNYSTGTFSLGTTTVTCSKTDVAGNVATPEVFTVTIQDTTAPVVTIPSDMIIEATSSAGAVATFTSSATDLVDGSITSICSPLSGSTFTFGLIHVVTCTATDAATNTASKTFNVNVQDTTASVITLVGANPQNINKGIAYTELGSTVLDNYDVGMIATVDSSLVNTSKIGSYVVTYDVTDSNGNNAIQVTRTVNVIVPFVAQLTVDLGTASDYIILAKTAVSTTGTTSIIGNVGVSPVAATYMTGFGLIMDSTNVFSTSSLVTGKLYAANYAVPTPSNMGTAISDMETAYTDAAGRTLPDATELGAGDISGLTITPGLYKWGTGVLISAGGVTISGGANDIFIFQIAQDLTVANGAIITLSGGAQAKNIFWQVAGQTKLGTTSQMKGIILCQTLIEMQTGATLNGRALAQTAVTLDSNAITSPGTASSTPPAIDDTPYVDDSEINSNGDSSSLPNNDESAENSENTIIATSKGPVKIINGVSATITKNNETIEVNSDGKLAKLNSGNVKVETELPVEVEGNTIHVTQSNGIKSEIKIMPSVASEIALNRLRLKVCSEENNCTITLKEVGEGNETKVVYELKVEKQSKILWLFKKQMQVNVQVDAKNGEIIKVERPWWAFLAS
;
A
#
# COMPACT_ATOMS: atom_id res chain seq x y z
N MET A 1 22.41 63.40 67.25
CA MET A 1 23.73 63.49 66.58
C MET A 1 24.79 63.15 67.61
N LEU A 2 25.79 62.36 67.22
CA LEU A 2 27.00 61.88 67.92
C LEU A 2 26.94 60.56 68.73
N PHE A 3 27.80 59.62 68.28
CA PHE A 3 28.33 58.41 68.91
C PHE A 3 29.28 58.72 70.08
N THR A 4 29.52 57.77 71.02
CA THR A 4 30.85 57.32 71.55
C THR A 4 30.70 56.02 72.37
N VAL A 5 31.79 55.25 72.51
CA VAL A 5 31.98 53.79 72.76
C VAL A 5 32.72 53.48 74.10
N ILE A 6 32.30 52.40 74.81
CA ILE A 6 32.98 51.36 75.68
C ILE A 6 33.89 51.82 76.89
N ILE A 7 33.91 51.20 78.10
CA ILE A 7 34.74 50.04 78.58
C ILE A 7 34.30 49.50 79.98
N LEU A 8 34.49 48.17 80.17
CA LEU A 8 34.24 47.22 81.28
C LEU A 8 35.02 47.43 82.61
N SER A 9 34.55 46.75 83.69
CA SER A 9 35.42 46.13 84.71
C SER A 9 34.83 44.80 85.24
N ALA A 10 35.67 43.77 85.41
CA ALA A 10 35.31 42.39 85.78
C ALA A 10 35.74 42.03 87.22
N GLY A 11 34.99 41.13 87.88
CA GLY A 11 35.35 40.52 89.17
C GLY A 11 35.63 39.02 89.02
N PHE A 12 36.64 38.51 89.72
CA PHE A 12 37.12 37.12 89.65
C PHE A 12 36.46 36.21 90.71
N ILE A 13 36.15 34.96 90.37
CA ILE A 13 35.67 33.86 91.25
C ILE A 13 36.69 32.70 91.13
N SER A 14 37.14 32.11 92.25
CA SER A 14 38.14 31.02 92.30
C SER A 14 37.53 29.61 92.39
N ALA A 15 38.25 28.61 91.86
CA ALA A 15 37.78 27.24 91.59
C ALA A 15 37.78 26.28 92.80
N ALA A 16 36.82 25.34 92.80
CA ALA A 16 36.64 24.25 93.77
C ALA A 16 37.62 23.08 93.53
N PRO A 17 37.91 22.23 94.54
CA PRO A 17 38.76 21.04 94.33
C PRO A 17 38.14 20.10 93.29
N SER A 18 38.96 19.60 92.38
CA SER A 18 38.54 18.70 91.32
C SER A 18 38.35 17.27 91.83
N ALA A 19 37.36 16.57 91.27
CA ALA A 19 37.09 15.18 91.60
C ALA A 19 38.31 14.29 91.30
N ILE A 20 38.61 13.34 92.18
CA ILE A 20 39.66 12.35 91.93
C ILE A 20 39.16 11.39 90.86
N ASN A 21 39.86 11.36 89.72
CA ASN A 21 39.54 10.43 88.65
C ASN A 21 39.98 9.02 89.05
N LEU A 22 39.00 8.16 89.34
CA LEU A 22 39.23 6.75 89.67
C LEU A 22 39.58 5.89 88.44
N GLY A 23 39.49 6.45 87.23
CA GLY A 23 39.63 5.70 85.99
C GLY A 23 38.72 4.47 86.00
N THR A 24 39.25 3.34 85.53
CA THR A 24 38.54 2.07 85.49
C THR A 24 38.33 1.44 86.88
N ALA A 25 39.08 1.85 87.91
CA ALA A 25 38.85 1.42 89.29
C ALA A 25 37.48 1.85 89.82
N GLY A 26 36.92 2.95 89.27
CA GLY A 26 35.59 3.43 89.62
C GLY A 26 34.47 2.42 89.34
N ASN A 27 34.71 1.40 88.53
CA ASN A 27 33.73 0.36 88.20
C ASN A 27 33.60 -0.74 89.27
N PHE A 28 34.46 -0.74 90.29
CA PHE A 28 34.48 -1.75 91.34
C PHE A 28 34.02 -1.17 92.68
N VAL A 29 33.24 -1.94 93.43
CA VAL A 29 32.93 -1.64 94.84
C VAL A 29 33.92 -2.28 95.79
N ILE A 30 34.56 -3.38 95.38
CA ILE A 30 35.72 -3.94 96.07
C ILE A 30 36.79 -4.24 95.04
N LEU A 31 37.99 -3.72 95.22
CA LEU A 31 39.14 -4.03 94.38
C LEU A 31 40.36 -4.24 95.26
N SER A 32 41.09 -5.33 95.03
CA SER A 32 42.30 -5.65 95.78
C SER A 32 43.42 -6.13 94.88
N ASN A 33 44.68 -5.95 95.27
CA ASN A 33 45.79 -6.50 94.51
C ASN A 33 46.14 -7.94 94.92
N THR A 34 45.98 -8.29 96.19
CA THR A 34 46.51 -9.53 96.77
C THR A 34 45.44 -10.45 97.39
N GLY A 35 44.15 -10.14 97.23
CA GLY A 35 43.06 -11.08 97.53
C GLY A 35 41.95 -10.52 98.40
N ILE A 36 40.81 -11.20 98.37
CA ILE A 36 39.62 -10.88 99.17
C ILE A 36 39.27 -12.11 100.01
N THR A 37 39.07 -11.93 101.31
CA THR A 37 38.66 -13.02 102.23
C THR A 37 37.33 -12.65 102.87
N ASN A 38 36.41 -13.59 102.96
CA ASN A 38 35.11 -13.40 103.60
C ASN A 38 34.74 -14.60 104.46
N VAL A 39 34.73 -14.48 105.78
CA VAL A 39 34.28 -15.54 106.67
C VAL A 39 33.65 -14.92 107.91
N PRO A 40 32.35 -15.12 108.19
CA PRO A 40 31.27 -15.73 107.39
C PRO A 40 30.67 -14.81 106.31
N SER A 41 29.73 -15.34 105.52
CA SER A 41 29.08 -14.72 104.34
C SER A 41 28.60 -13.26 104.52
N SER A 42 28.81 -12.44 103.48
CA SER A 42 28.52 -11.00 103.42
C SER A 42 27.49 -10.68 102.33
N ILE A 43 27.03 -9.44 102.23
CA ILE A 43 26.13 -8.95 101.15
C ILE A 43 26.84 -7.83 100.38
N ILE A 44 27.11 -8.05 99.10
CA ILE A 44 27.88 -7.11 98.28
C ILE A 44 27.07 -6.77 97.04
N THR A 45 26.87 -5.48 96.77
CA THR A 45 26.16 -4.99 95.58
C THR A 45 27.10 -4.14 94.73
N GLY A 46 27.49 -4.67 93.58
CA GLY A 46 28.48 -4.09 92.67
C GLY A 46 29.63 -5.05 92.36
N ASN A 47 30.49 -4.66 91.41
CA ASN A 47 31.57 -5.52 90.94
C ASN A 47 32.69 -5.65 91.97
N ILE A 48 33.23 -6.86 92.13
CA ILE A 48 34.41 -7.12 92.95
C ILE A 48 35.56 -7.65 92.10
N GLY A 49 36.78 -7.28 92.43
CA GLY A 49 37.96 -7.60 91.64
C GLY A 49 39.19 -7.93 92.48
N THR A 50 40.00 -8.90 92.04
CA THR A 50 41.35 -9.06 92.59
C THR A 50 42.40 -9.50 91.57
N SER A 51 43.59 -8.89 91.64
CA SER A 51 44.75 -9.23 90.80
C SER A 51 45.77 -10.17 91.46
N LEU A 52 45.36 -10.95 92.47
CA LEU A 52 46.25 -11.95 93.07
C LEU A 52 46.56 -13.10 92.09
N ASP A 53 47.85 -13.25 91.74
CA ASP A 53 48.37 -14.38 90.95
C ASP A 53 49.07 -15.41 91.85
N SER A 54 48.30 -16.20 92.61
CA SER A 54 48.87 -17.30 93.38
C SER A 54 48.58 -18.66 92.74
N ALA A 55 49.60 -19.52 92.65
CA ALA A 55 49.58 -20.79 91.93
C ALA A 55 48.59 -21.85 92.47
N ASN A 56 47.87 -21.59 93.57
CA ASN A 56 46.89 -22.50 94.16
C ASN A 56 45.50 -21.83 94.16
N SER A 57 44.52 -22.49 93.54
CA SER A 57 43.29 -21.90 93.00
C SER A 57 42.16 -21.61 94.02
N ASP A 58 42.46 -21.37 95.30
CA ASP A 58 41.42 -21.33 96.36
C ASP A 58 41.61 -20.22 97.42
N ILE A 59 42.42 -19.19 97.14
CA ILE A 59 42.72 -18.10 98.11
C ILE A 59 42.33 -16.69 97.66
N SER A 60 42.11 -16.42 96.36
CA SER A 60 41.79 -15.08 95.86
C SER A 60 40.45 -14.53 96.36
N PHE A 61 39.50 -15.43 96.68
CA PHE A 61 38.18 -15.12 97.26
C PHE A 61 37.88 -16.08 98.43
N ALA A 62 38.84 -16.24 99.35
CA ALA A 62 38.76 -17.25 100.41
C ALA A 62 37.48 -17.08 101.26
N GLY A 63 36.66 -18.14 101.36
CA GLY A 63 35.43 -18.16 102.15
C GLY A 63 34.21 -17.47 101.52
N MET A 64 34.38 -16.80 100.37
CA MET A 64 33.27 -16.17 99.65
C MET A 64 32.43 -17.18 98.89
N THR A 65 31.13 -16.90 98.78
CA THR A 65 30.23 -17.62 97.90
C THR A 65 29.56 -16.68 96.90
N CYS A 66 29.21 -17.24 95.75
CA CYS A 66 28.53 -16.55 94.66
C CYS A 66 27.26 -15.80 95.05
N ALA A 67 26.47 -16.38 95.96
CA ALA A 67 25.19 -15.79 96.37
C ALA A 67 25.36 -14.50 97.18
N GLU A 68 26.58 -14.21 97.65
CA GLU A 68 26.91 -13.02 98.44
C GLU A 68 27.05 -11.77 97.57
N VAL A 69 27.29 -11.92 96.27
CA VAL A 69 27.61 -10.82 95.36
C VAL A 69 26.50 -10.62 94.33
N THR A 70 25.86 -9.45 94.38
CA THR A 70 24.97 -8.94 93.34
C THR A 70 25.80 -8.00 92.44
N GLY A 71 26.57 -8.60 91.54
CA GLY A 71 27.53 -7.92 90.67
C GLY A 71 28.52 -8.92 90.07
N GLY A 72 29.41 -8.45 89.21
CA GLY A 72 30.44 -9.30 88.60
C GLY A 72 31.59 -9.59 89.55
N ILE A 73 32.08 -10.83 89.54
CA ILE A 73 33.29 -11.26 90.27
C ILE A 73 34.42 -11.42 89.26
N TYR A 74 35.47 -10.62 89.40
CA TYR A 74 36.58 -10.57 88.46
C TYR A 74 37.89 -10.97 89.12
N SER A 75 38.66 -11.82 88.45
CA SER A 75 40.03 -12.13 88.83
C SER A 75 40.89 -12.30 87.59
N ILE A 76 42.19 -12.11 87.77
CA ILE A 76 43.17 -12.30 86.69
C ILE A 76 43.36 -13.77 86.30
N LYS A 77 42.76 -14.74 87.03
CA LYS A 77 42.80 -16.17 86.72
C LYS A 77 41.40 -16.80 86.74
N ALA A 78 41.15 -17.77 85.86
CA ALA A 78 39.90 -18.51 85.77
C ALA A 78 39.60 -19.29 87.07
N LEU A 79 38.46 -19.03 87.69
CA LEU A 79 37.98 -19.71 88.90
C LEU A 79 37.39 -21.08 88.50
N THR A 80 37.83 -22.17 89.13
CA THR A 80 37.26 -23.52 88.89
C THR A 80 36.64 -24.11 90.16
N PRO A 81 35.45 -24.72 90.06
CA PRO A 81 34.19 -24.11 89.68
C PRO A 81 33.51 -23.53 90.93
N MET A 82 33.62 -22.21 91.16
CA MET A 82 32.53 -21.52 91.86
C MET A 82 31.38 -21.47 90.86
N ALA A 83 30.23 -22.08 91.19
CA ALA A 83 29.08 -22.21 90.29
C ALA A 83 28.30 -20.89 90.05
N CYS A 84 28.99 -19.75 90.04
CA CYS A 84 28.50 -18.57 89.33
C CYS A 84 28.81 -18.76 87.86
N GLU A 85 27.84 -18.49 86.99
CA GLU A 85 28.15 -18.21 85.60
C GLU A 85 29.12 -17.02 85.55
N ILE A 86 30.38 -17.33 85.26
CA ILE A 86 31.36 -16.32 84.91
C ILE A 86 31.01 -15.89 83.49
N SER A 87 30.47 -14.68 83.33
CA SER A 87 30.28 -14.09 82.00
C SER A 87 31.67 -13.78 81.42
N ASP A 88 32.13 -14.68 80.56
CA ASP A 88 33.32 -14.64 79.71
C ASP A 88 34.65 -14.25 80.35
N VAL A 89 35.37 -15.28 80.80
CA VAL A 89 36.83 -15.22 81.01
C VAL A 89 37.54 -15.29 79.66
N THR A 90 37.42 -14.22 78.87
CA THR A 90 38.39 -13.92 77.82
C THR A 90 39.12 -12.59 78.06
N ASP A 91 38.69 -11.76 79.02
CA ASP A 91 39.33 -10.45 79.28
C ASP A 91 39.46 -10.00 80.75
N GLY A 92 39.15 -10.88 81.73
CA GLY A 92 39.23 -10.53 83.16
C GLY A 92 40.61 -10.08 83.64
N THR A 93 41.68 -10.55 83.00
CA THR A 93 43.06 -10.16 83.30
C THR A 93 43.31 -8.69 82.98
N THR A 94 42.86 -8.19 81.82
CA THR A 94 43.07 -6.80 81.38
C THR A 94 42.25 -5.83 82.22
N ILE A 95 41.00 -6.18 82.51
CA ILE A 95 40.07 -5.31 83.25
C ILE A 95 40.57 -5.07 84.68
N VAL A 96 40.92 -6.13 85.40
CA VAL A 96 41.35 -6.00 86.81
C VAL A 96 42.76 -5.42 86.90
N SER A 97 43.69 -5.80 86.02
CA SER A 97 45.05 -5.24 86.05
C SER A 97 45.07 -3.74 85.76
N THR A 98 44.26 -3.26 84.81
CA THR A 98 44.11 -1.83 84.51
C THR A 98 43.39 -1.11 85.65
N ALA A 99 42.32 -1.70 86.20
CA ALA A 99 41.62 -1.11 87.34
C ALA A 99 42.53 -0.99 88.58
N VAL A 100 43.41 -1.96 88.84
CA VAL A 100 44.37 -1.89 89.95
C VAL A 100 45.46 -0.84 89.69
N ALA A 101 45.90 -0.68 88.43
CA ALA A 101 46.82 0.40 88.06
C ALA A 101 46.17 1.78 88.21
N ASP A 102 44.93 1.95 87.72
CA ASP A 102 44.14 3.18 87.86
C ASP A 102 43.83 3.48 89.32
N MET A 103 43.58 2.47 90.16
CA MET A 103 43.45 2.61 91.61
C MET A 103 44.73 3.17 92.23
N GLY A 104 45.91 2.69 91.80
CA GLY A 104 47.21 3.22 92.23
C GLY A 104 47.46 4.67 91.75
N ALA A 105 47.04 4.99 90.53
CA ALA A 105 47.11 6.35 89.99
C ALA A 105 46.15 7.30 90.71
N ALA A 106 44.91 6.87 90.96
CA ALA A 106 43.91 7.59 91.73
C ALA A 106 44.36 7.81 93.17
N TYR A 107 44.98 6.80 93.80
CA TYR A 107 45.64 6.97 95.10
C TYR A 107 46.71 8.05 95.05
N THR A 108 47.58 8.01 94.03
CA THR A 108 48.68 8.98 93.88
C THR A 108 48.14 10.39 93.67
N ALA A 109 47.13 10.55 92.81
CA ALA A 109 46.45 11.81 92.56
C ALA A 109 45.73 12.33 93.81
N ALA A 110 45.05 11.45 94.54
CA ALA A 110 44.41 11.80 95.80
C ALA A 110 45.42 12.13 96.89
N SER A 111 46.67 11.67 96.80
CA SER A 111 47.75 11.96 97.75
C SER A 111 48.55 13.24 97.45
N ASP A 112 48.33 13.88 96.28
CA ASP A 112 49.04 15.09 95.88
C ASP A 112 48.52 16.32 96.68
N PRO A 113 49.37 16.98 97.49
CA PRO A 113 48.98 18.16 98.26
C PRO A 113 48.70 19.42 97.40
N ALA A 114 48.97 19.38 96.08
CA ALA A 114 48.81 20.50 95.14
C ALA A 114 47.58 20.39 94.22
N THR A 115 46.70 19.41 94.40
CA THR A 115 45.33 19.51 93.86
C THR A 115 44.68 20.79 94.40
N PRO A 116 44.06 21.66 93.57
CA PRO A 116 43.85 23.07 93.92
C PRO A 116 43.16 23.23 95.27
N ALA A 117 43.88 23.88 96.19
CA ALA A 117 43.34 24.32 97.46
C ALA A 117 42.24 25.35 97.19
N GLY A 118 41.00 24.88 97.05
CA GLY A 118 39.84 25.70 97.34
C GLY A 118 39.90 26.03 98.82
N VAL A 119 40.47 27.18 99.18
CA VAL A 119 40.45 27.69 100.55
C VAL A 119 39.02 28.17 100.87
N GLY A 120 38.14 27.19 101.00
CA GLY A 120 36.94 27.22 101.84
C GLY A 120 37.10 26.35 103.08
N ALA A 121 38.15 25.53 103.16
CA ALA A 121 38.65 25.00 104.42
C ALA A 121 40.18 25.02 104.35
N THR A 122 40.80 25.75 105.27
CA THR A 122 42.22 25.62 105.60
C THR A 122 42.63 24.16 105.55
N ASN A 123 43.84 23.89 105.04
CA ASN A 123 44.61 22.67 105.25
C ASN A 123 44.68 22.42 106.76
N LEU A 124 43.60 21.87 107.32
CA LEU A 124 43.44 21.56 108.71
C LEU A 124 44.20 20.26 108.83
N ASN A 125 45.50 20.40 109.05
CA ASN A 125 46.24 19.37 109.76
C ASN A 125 45.55 19.24 111.12
N VAL A 126 44.52 18.38 111.18
CA VAL A 126 43.76 18.18 112.40
C VAL A 126 44.69 17.39 113.30
N ASN A 127 45.48 18.12 114.09
CA ASN A 127 46.44 17.54 115.01
C ASN A 127 45.68 16.69 116.02
N GLY A 128 45.63 15.40 115.75
CA GLY A 128 44.82 14.43 116.48
C GLY A 128 44.12 13.49 115.51
N GLY A 129 44.55 12.24 115.52
CA GLY A 129 43.94 11.17 114.75
C GLY A 129 42.49 10.89 115.11
N THR A 130 42.02 11.31 116.29
CA THR A 130 40.71 10.90 116.78
C THR A 130 39.60 11.83 116.29
N LEU A 131 38.66 11.31 115.50
CA LEU A 131 37.45 12.01 115.04
C LEU A 131 36.24 11.58 115.89
N SER A 132 35.46 12.54 116.35
CA SER A 132 34.32 12.31 117.25
C SER A 132 33.33 13.47 117.10
N GLY A 133 32.18 13.24 116.47
CA GLY A 133 31.14 14.26 116.29
C GLY A 133 31.41 15.33 115.22
N ASN A 134 32.52 15.23 114.48
CA ASN A 134 32.96 16.26 113.52
C ASN A 134 31.99 16.40 112.32
N THR A 135 31.90 17.62 111.77
CA THR A 135 31.21 17.90 110.49
C THR A 135 32.20 18.45 109.46
N PHE A 136 32.23 17.86 108.27
CA PHE A 136 33.12 18.27 107.18
C PHE A 136 32.34 18.92 106.04
N THR A 137 32.91 19.97 105.44
CA THR A 137 32.41 20.68 104.26
C THR A 137 33.31 20.40 103.03
N PRO A 138 32.92 20.75 101.80
CA PRO A 138 33.68 20.37 100.60
C PRO A 138 35.13 20.87 100.66
N GLY A 139 36.10 20.02 100.32
CA GLY A 139 37.53 20.35 100.51
C GLY A 139 38.47 19.14 100.61
N VAL A 140 39.77 19.43 100.71
CA VAL A 140 40.84 18.44 100.95
C VAL A 140 41.31 18.54 102.40
N TYR A 141 41.38 17.41 103.11
CA TYR A 141 41.73 17.29 104.53
C TYR A 141 42.88 16.32 104.71
N THR A 142 43.93 16.70 105.42
CA THR A 142 45.16 15.89 105.50
C THR A 142 45.58 15.60 106.93
N TRP A 143 45.85 14.33 107.22
CA TRP A 143 46.46 13.84 108.45
C TRP A 143 47.75 13.11 108.14
N ASN A 144 48.83 13.54 108.77
CA ASN A 144 50.13 12.88 108.73
C ASN A 144 50.30 11.82 109.84
N THR A 145 49.21 11.48 110.54
CA THR A 145 49.15 10.47 111.61
C THR A 145 47.94 9.55 111.41
N PRO A 146 47.91 8.35 112.05
CA PRO A 146 46.73 7.49 112.04
C PRO A 146 45.45 8.21 112.48
N VAL A 147 44.31 7.87 111.87
CA VAL A 147 42.99 8.42 112.17
C VAL A 147 42.07 7.34 112.75
N THR A 148 41.24 7.66 113.74
CA THR A 148 40.25 6.78 114.37
C THR A 148 38.96 7.53 114.66
N ILE A 149 37.86 7.10 114.06
CA ILE A 149 36.51 7.64 114.26
C ILE A 149 35.89 6.92 115.46
N THR A 150 35.79 7.65 116.57
CA THR A 150 35.33 7.13 117.87
C THR A 150 33.88 7.50 118.18
N ASP A 151 33.31 8.47 117.46
CA ASP A 151 31.88 8.79 117.48
C ASP A 151 31.35 9.12 116.07
N ASP A 152 30.04 9.20 115.89
CA ASP A 152 29.43 9.48 114.58
C ASP A 152 29.94 10.82 114.01
N ILE A 153 30.26 10.86 112.72
CA ILE A 153 30.71 12.09 112.03
C ILE A 153 29.79 12.43 110.86
N THR A 154 29.75 13.70 110.46
CA THR A 154 28.88 14.21 109.39
C THR A 154 29.70 14.77 108.23
N ILE A 155 29.29 14.50 106.99
CA ILE A 155 29.81 15.16 105.80
C ILE A 155 28.66 15.92 105.13
N SER A 156 28.80 17.23 105.08
CA SER A 156 27.75 18.17 104.68
C SER A 156 28.17 18.98 103.46
N GLY A 157 27.40 18.85 102.38
CA GLY A 157 27.64 19.55 101.12
C GLY A 157 26.49 19.31 100.15
N THR A 158 26.76 19.47 98.88
CA THR A 158 25.85 19.17 97.78
C THR A 158 26.33 17.97 96.98
N ALA A 159 25.50 17.48 96.06
CA ALA A 159 25.83 16.33 95.22
C ALA A 159 26.99 16.58 94.23
N THR A 160 27.41 17.82 94.02
CA THR A 160 28.53 18.18 93.14
C THR A 160 29.81 18.47 93.91
N ASP A 161 29.72 18.58 95.22
CA ASP A 161 30.84 18.98 96.06
C ASP A 161 31.80 17.82 96.31
N ILE A 162 33.11 18.11 96.21
CA ILE A 162 34.19 17.13 96.36
C ILE A 162 34.83 17.19 97.75
N PHE A 163 35.09 16.02 98.32
CA PHE A 163 35.74 15.84 99.61
C PHE A 163 36.87 14.82 99.48
N VAL A 164 38.10 15.21 99.82
CA VAL A 164 39.26 14.31 99.79
C VAL A 164 39.91 14.28 101.17
N PHE A 165 40.02 13.11 101.78
CA PHE A 165 40.63 12.88 103.08
C PHE A 165 41.93 12.10 102.88
N GLN A 166 43.07 12.73 103.09
CA GLN A 166 44.41 12.19 102.92
C GLN A 166 44.99 11.78 104.28
N ILE A 167 45.25 10.51 104.49
CA ILE A 167 45.68 9.95 105.77
C ILE A 167 46.97 9.17 105.55
N SER A 168 48.09 9.67 106.08
CA SER A 168 49.40 9.01 105.95
C SER A 168 49.61 7.83 106.89
N GLY A 169 48.64 7.52 107.76
CA GLY A 169 48.65 6.39 108.70
C GLY A 169 47.48 5.42 108.50
N THR A 170 47.12 4.64 109.54
CA THR A 170 45.94 3.75 109.53
C THR A 170 44.64 4.56 109.70
N LEU A 171 43.52 4.07 109.18
CA LEU A 171 42.19 4.64 109.42
C LEU A 171 41.31 3.64 110.17
N GLY A 172 40.68 4.03 111.27
CA GLY A 172 39.74 3.18 112.01
C GLY A 172 38.38 3.83 112.16
N ILE A 173 37.31 3.05 112.22
CA ILE A 173 36.03 3.46 112.83
C ILE A 173 35.64 2.46 113.92
N ASP A 174 35.26 2.96 115.08
CA ASP A 174 34.86 2.16 116.22
C ASP A 174 33.52 1.45 115.99
N ALA A 175 33.29 0.38 116.76
CA ALA A 175 32.12 -0.46 116.60
C ALA A 175 30.81 0.33 116.72
N ASN A 176 29.86 0.05 115.82
CA ASN A 176 28.53 0.68 115.73
C ASN A 176 28.52 2.20 115.52
N LYS A 177 29.64 2.80 115.06
CA LYS A 177 29.69 4.22 114.67
C LYS A 177 29.42 4.41 113.19
N LYS A 178 28.87 5.57 112.82
CA LYS A 178 28.47 5.87 111.44
C LYS A 178 28.96 7.21 110.91
N ILE A 179 29.16 7.27 109.60
CA ILE A 179 29.32 8.52 108.85
C ILE A 179 27.97 8.91 108.26
N ILE A 180 27.53 10.12 108.53
CA ILE A 180 26.22 10.67 108.17
C ILE A 180 26.40 11.67 107.03
N LEU A 181 25.65 11.50 105.93
CA LEU A 181 25.67 12.44 104.80
C LEU A 181 24.50 13.43 104.87
N VAL A 182 24.79 14.71 104.65
CA VAL A 182 23.79 15.77 104.50
C VAL A 182 24.01 16.47 103.16
N GLY A 183 23.21 16.09 102.15
CA GLY A 183 23.24 16.64 100.79
C GLY A 183 24.44 16.24 99.93
N ALA A 184 25.59 15.94 100.56
CA ALA A 184 26.73 15.32 99.91
C ALA A 184 26.39 13.88 99.51
N ILE A 185 27.05 13.41 98.45
CA ILE A 185 26.87 12.05 97.94
C ILE A 185 28.16 11.24 98.17
N PRO A 186 28.06 9.92 98.45
CA PRO A 186 29.24 9.09 98.73
C PRO A 186 30.31 9.15 97.63
N GLN A 187 29.93 9.39 96.38
CA GLN A 187 30.84 9.24 95.23
C GLN A 187 31.86 10.36 95.12
N ASN A 188 31.58 11.50 95.74
CA ASN A 188 32.51 12.62 95.78
C ASN A 188 33.39 12.62 97.02
N ILE A 189 33.29 11.58 97.84
CA ILE A 189 34.01 11.46 99.10
C ILE A 189 35.10 10.41 98.89
N PHE A 190 36.36 10.85 99.00
CA PHE A 190 37.53 10.02 98.77
C PHE A 190 38.38 9.97 100.04
N TRP A 191 38.74 8.77 100.48
CA TRP A 191 39.62 8.53 101.61
C TRP A 191 40.89 7.87 101.10
N GLN A 192 41.95 8.66 100.94
CA GLN A 192 43.28 8.15 100.61
C GLN A 192 43.98 7.77 101.92
N VAL A 193 44.31 6.50 102.11
CA VAL A 193 44.87 5.97 103.38
C VAL A 193 46.14 5.19 103.11
N ALA A 194 47.26 5.60 103.70
CA ALA A 194 48.56 4.98 103.46
C ALA A 194 48.80 3.68 104.28
N GLY A 195 48.10 3.53 105.42
CA GLY A 195 48.13 2.32 106.23
C GLY A 195 46.77 1.62 106.30
N THR A 196 46.66 0.57 107.11
CA THR A 196 45.47 -0.30 107.17
C THR A 196 44.21 0.48 107.56
N THR A 197 43.13 0.27 106.83
CA THR A 197 41.79 0.74 107.21
C THR A 197 41.01 -0.36 107.93
N THR A 198 40.51 -0.10 109.14
CA THR A 198 39.73 -1.04 109.95
C THR A 198 38.32 -0.51 110.24
N LEU A 199 37.30 -1.19 109.72
CA LEU A 199 35.89 -0.92 110.01
C LEU A 199 35.39 -1.91 111.07
N ASN A 200 35.28 -1.47 112.33
CA ASN A 200 34.93 -2.36 113.44
C ASN A 200 33.45 -2.78 113.43
N ALA A 201 33.12 -3.80 114.23
CA ALA A 201 31.85 -4.49 114.16
C ALA A 201 30.62 -3.56 114.18
N GLY A 202 29.72 -3.71 113.22
CA GLY A 202 28.49 -2.93 113.10
C GLY A 202 28.64 -1.47 112.67
N SER A 203 29.84 -0.98 112.33
CA SER A 203 30.02 0.41 111.87
C SER A 203 29.36 0.68 110.50
N ASN A 204 29.05 1.94 110.16
CA ASN A 204 28.56 2.35 108.84
C ASN A 204 29.45 3.45 108.23
N PHE A 205 30.16 3.10 107.16
CA PHE A 205 31.14 3.96 106.52
C PHE A 205 30.64 4.43 105.15
N VAL A 206 31.12 5.59 104.67
CA VAL A 206 30.71 6.14 103.37
C VAL A 206 31.90 6.66 102.55
N GLY A 207 31.80 6.52 101.23
CA GLY A 207 32.77 7.04 100.27
C GLY A 207 33.74 6.01 99.72
N THR A 208 34.61 6.46 98.80
CA THR A 208 35.62 5.63 98.15
C THR A 208 36.88 5.61 99.01
N ILE A 209 37.21 4.45 99.58
CA ILE A 209 38.45 4.21 100.32
C ILE A 209 39.52 3.74 99.31
N LEU A 210 40.60 4.49 99.20
CA LEU A 210 41.82 4.21 98.43
C LEU A 210 42.95 3.91 99.44
N ASP A 211 43.10 2.64 99.78
CA ASP A 211 44.03 2.15 100.81
C ASP A 211 45.30 1.54 100.18
N GLN A 212 46.48 1.87 100.71
CA GLN A 212 47.75 1.33 100.21
C GLN A 212 48.07 -0.07 100.75
N THR A 213 47.47 -0.45 101.88
CA THR A 213 47.65 -1.73 102.52
C THR A 213 46.33 -2.51 102.52
N LEU A 214 45.78 -2.80 103.69
CA LEU A 214 44.70 -3.75 103.93
C LEU A 214 43.45 -2.99 104.38
N ILE A 215 42.30 -3.34 103.80
CA ILE A 215 41.00 -2.94 104.34
C ILE A 215 40.41 -4.13 105.09
N GLU A 216 40.21 -3.97 106.40
CA GLU A 216 39.65 -4.99 107.28
C GLU A 216 38.27 -4.55 107.81
N MET A 217 37.23 -5.25 107.36
CA MET A 217 35.86 -5.05 107.82
C MET A 217 35.47 -6.17 108.77
N LYS A 218 35.20 -5.82 110.03
CA LYS A 218 34.80 -6.76 111.08
C LYS A 218 33.29 -7.03 111.02
N THR A 219 32.86 -8.04 111.76
CA THR A 219 31.48 -8.57 111.80
C THR A 219 30.40 -7.49 111.67
N GLY A 220 29.62 -7.50 110.59
CA GLY A 220 28.44 -6.64 110.46
C GLY A 220 28.70 -5.18 110.11
N ALA A 221 29.95 -4.76 109.87
CA ALA A 221 30.23 -3.41 109.35
C ALA A 221 29.65 -3.21 107.93
N THR A 222 29.28 -1.97 107.61
CA THR A 222 28.66 -1.57 106.34
C THR A 222 29.42 -0.44 105.66
N LEU A 223 29.43 -0.41 104.33
CA LEU A 223 30.08 0.62 103.50
C LEU A 223 29.16 1.03 102.34
N ASP A 224 28.72 2.29 102.32
CA ASP A 224 28.10 2.93 101.16
C ASP A 224 29.17 3.70 100.38
N GLY A 225 29.85 3.00 99.48
CA GLY A 225 31.15 3.40 99.01
C GLY A 225 31.89 2.35 98.22
N ARG A 226 33.22 2.47 98.18
CA ARG A 226 34.11 1.49 97.57
C ARG A 226 35.26 1.17 98.51
N ALA A 227 35.65 -0.10 98.57
CA ALA A 227 36.83 -0.58 99.27
C ALA A 227 37.91 -0.95 98.25
N LEU A 228 38.81 -0.02 97.95
CA LEU A 228 39.86 -0.16 96.95
C LEU A 228 41.23 -0.22 97.65
N ALA A 229 41.80 -1.42 97.75
CA ALA A 229 43.01 -1.69 98.53
C ALA A 229 44.17 -2.18 97.64
N GLN A 230 45.37 -1.61 97.78
CA GLN A 230 46.55 -2.10 97.05
C GLN A 230 47.14 -3.40 97.61
N THR A 231 46.64 -3.92 98.74
CA THR A 231 46.91 -5.32 99.15
C THR A 231 45.61 -6.11 99.19
N ALA A 232 45.05 -6.41 100.35
CA ALA A 232 43.90 -7.29 100.51
C ALA A 232 42.67 -6.57 101.10
N VAL A 233 41.51 -7.20 100.95
CA VAL A 233 40.28 -6.82 101.65
C VAL A 233 39.76 -8.03 102.43
N THR A 234 39.43 -7.84 103.70
CA THR A 234 38.91 -8.92 104.57
C THR A 234 37.54 -8.52 105.11
N LEU A 235 36.60 -9.48 105.08
CA LEU A 235 35.19 -9.29 105.36
C LEU A 235 34.69 -10.37 106.34
N ASP A 236 33.70 -10.00 107.13
CA ASP A 236 32.96 -10.83 108.08
C ASP A 236 31.53 -10.28 108.17
N GLN A 237 30.57 -10.96 107.53
CA GLN A 237 29.14 -10.61 107.57
C GLN A 237 28.83 -9.13 107.26
N ASN A 238 29.55 -8.54 106.31
CA ASN A 238 29.45 -7.12 105.97
C ASN A 238 28.38 -6.82 104.93
N THR A 239 28.01 -5.54 104.78
CA THR A 239 27.20 -5.05 103.64
C THR A 239 27.91 -3.93 102.90
N ILE A 240 28.12 -4.07 101.59
CA ILE A 240 28.78 -3.03 100.76
C ILE A 240 27.90 -2.71 99.54
N SER A 241 27.65 -1.43 99.30
CA SER A 241 26.86 -0.92 98.17
C SER A 241 27.35 0.46 97.71
N LEU A 242 26.95 0.93 96.52
CA LEU A 242 27.18 2.30 96.08
C LEU A 242 26.01 2.86 95.26
N SER A 243 25.49 4.04 95.60
CA SER A 243 24.37 4.67 94.88
C SER A 243 24.78 5.78 93.85
N ALA A 244 25.21 5.42 92.63
CA ALA A 244 25.43 6.22 91.36
C ALA A 244 26.59 7.30 91.26
N PRO A 245 27.37 7.47 90.13
CA PRO A 245 28.73 8.15 90.02
C PRO A 245 28.87 9.69 89.61
N PRO A 246 30.06 10.41 89.74
CA PRO A 246 30.29 11.91 89.62
C PRO A 246 31.26 12.55 88.52
N VAL A 247 31.49 13.92 88.43
CA VAL A 247 32.02 14.78 87.26
C VAL A 247 33.23 15.81 87.54
N VAL A 248 34.04 16.31 86.53
CA VAL A 248 35.33 17.16 86.52
C VAL A 248 35.23 18.54 85.74
N ASP A 249 36.20 19.51 85.76
CA ASP A 249 36.22 20.80 84.96
C ASP A 249 35.81 20.55 83.50
N THR A 250 34.82 21.30 83.03
CA THR A 250 34.11 21.02 81.78
C THR A 250 33.97 22.23 80.85
N ILE A 251 34.43 23.45 81.20
CA ILE A 251 34.08 24.63 80.37
C ILE A 251 35.08 24.83 79.25
N ALA A 252 34.73 24.25 78.11
CA ALA A 252 35.40 24.33 76.84
C ALA A 252 35.21 25.67 76.10
N PRO A 253 36.11 26.10 75.18
CA PRO A 253 35.88 27.24 74.27
C PRO A 253 34.50 27.21 73.57
N LEU A 254 33.76 28.32 73.55
CA LEU A 254 32.38 28.40 73.04
C LEU A 254 32.18 29.52 72.01
N GLY A 255 31.19 29.33 71.12
CA GLY A 255 30.64 30.40 70.27
C GLY A 255 31.39 30.71 68.98
N TYR A 256 32.48 29.99 68.69
CA TYR A 256 33.16 30.07 67.41
C TYR A 256 32.45 29.20 66.37
N THR A 257 32.44 29.67 65.12
CA THR A 257 31.98 28.88 63.98
C THR A 257 33.10 28.77 62.97
N VAL A 258 33.00 27.77 62.11
CA VAL A 258 33.85 27.61 60.93
C VAL A 258 32.95 27.48 59.72
N SER A 259 33.41 27.95 58.57
CA SER A 259 32.74 27.71 57.30
C SER A 259 33.76 27.45 56.21
N PHE A 260 33.56 26.42 55.40
CA PHE A 260 34.30 26.26 54.15
C PHE A 260 34.08 27.48 53.25
N ASP A 261 35.14 27.94 52.60
CA ASP A 261 35.06 29.11 51.71
C ASP A 261 34.53 28.73 50.32
N GLN A 262 34.63 27.45 49.96
CA GLN A 262 34.10 26.90 48.72
C GLN A 262 32.66 26.42 48.93
N MET A 263 31.86 26.49 47.87
CA MET A 263 30.49 25.95 47.90
C MET A 263 30.48 24.41 47.76
N TYR A 264 31.44 23.86 47.01
CA TYR A 264 31.66 22.42 46.79
C TYR A 264 33.16 22.15 46.60
N ILE A 265 33.60 20.93 46.92
CA ILE A 265 34.95 20.46 46.59
C ILE A 265 34.85 19.58 45.34
N ASN A 266 35.58 19.93 44.30
CA ASN A 266 35.60 19.24 43.02
C ASN A 266 37.02 18.96 42.54
N ASN A 267 37.17 18.30 41.39
CA ASN A 267 38.48 17.93 40.90
C ASN A 267 39.40 19.14 40.63
N ALA A 268 38.84 20.33 40.39
CA ALA A 268 39.59 21.55 40.12
C ALA A 268 40.11 22.24 41.39
N ASN A 269 39.39 22.14 42.52
CA ASN A 269 39.74 22.87 43.76
C ASN A 269 40.17 21.97 44.94
N LYS A 270 40.08 20.63 44.85
CA LYS A 270 40.39 19.68 45.94
C LYS A 270 41.77 19.80 46.61
N THR A 271 42.74 20.46 45.97
CA THR A 271 44.08 20.68 46.52
C THR A 271 44.27 22.04 47.18
N ILE A 272 43.28 22.93 47.10
CA ILE A 272 43.35 24.34 47.50
C ILE A 272 42.13 24.77 48.35
N ILE A 273 41.59 23.85 49.15
CA ILE A 273 40.43 24.11 50.00
C ILE A 273 40.81 24.98 51.18
N SER A 274 39.88 25.81 51.64
CA SER A 274 40.07 26.63 52.82
C SER A 274 38.78 26.74 53.62
N PHE A 275 38.91 26.99 54.91
CA PHE A 275 37.80 27.34 55.77
C PHE A 275 38.16 28.55 56.62
N THR A 276 37.17 29.35 56.97
CA THR A 276 37.35 30.59 57.72
C THR A 276 36.63 30.50 59.06
N PHE A 277 37.31 30.93 60.12
CA PHE A 277 36.71 31.07 61.44
C PHE A 277 35.81 32.32 61.52
N ALA A 278 34.83 32.27 62.41
CA ALA A 278 34.19 33.47 62.93
C ALA A 278 34.06 33.35 64.46
N GLY A 279 34.55 34.35 65.18
CA GLY A 279 34.45 34.42 66.64
C GLY A 279 35.39 33.46 67.39
N ALA A 280 36.49 33.04 66.77
CA ALA A 280 37.47 32.16 67.42
C ALA A 280 38.21 32.84 68.58
N GLU A 281 38.56 32.09 69.62
CA GLU A 281 39.31 32.61 70.76
C GLU A 281 40.81 32.69 70.44
N VAL A 282 41.36 33.92 70.36
CA VAL A 282 42.77 34.17 70.00
C VAL A 282 43.71 33.50 71.00
N GLY A 283 44.70 32.77 70.49
CA GLY A 283 45.69 32.05 71.30
C GLY A 283 45.32 30.60 71.65
N THR A 284 44.09 30.15 71.37
CA THR A 284 43.74 28.72 71.45
C THR A 284 44.40 27.92 70.34
N THR A 285 44.63 26.65 70.61
CA THR A 285 45.12 25.71 69.60
C THR A 285 43.91 25.16 68.86
N TYR A 286 43.79 25.43 67.56
CA TYR A 286 42.82 24.71 66.76
C TYR A 286 43.37 23.34 66.43
N ASN A 287 42.52 22.33 66.53
CA ASN A 287 42.73 21.05 65.91
C ASN A 287 41.53 20.85 64.99
N TYR A 288 41.79 20.89 63.69
CA TYR A 288 40.77 20.52 62.73
C TYR A 288 40.97 19.07 62.32
N VAL A 289 39.84 18.43 62.10
CA VAL A 289 39.68 17.13 61.48
C VAL A 289 38.74 17.39 60.31
N ILE A 290 39.22 17.22 59.08
CA ILE A 290 38.35 17.09 57.92
C ILE A 290 38.27 15.61 57.62
N SER A 291 37.08 15.07 57.75
CA SER A 291 36.81 13.65 57.68
C SER A 291 35.71 13.38 56.66
N ASP A 292 35.90 12.30 55.90
CA ASP A 292 34.85 11.60 55.14
C ASP A 292 34.32 10.38 55.91
N SER A 293 34.76 10.18 57.16
CA SER A 293 34.50 9.00 58.01
C SER A 293 35.03 7.67 57.48
N VAL A 294 35.82 7.65 56.41
CA VAL A 294 36.28 6.42 55.73
C VAL A 294 37.80 6.39 55.60
N ASN A 295 38.40 7.46 55.11
CA ASN A 295 39.84 7.59 54.93
C ASN A 295 40.51 8.23 56.14
N PRO A 296 41.85 8.12 56.26
CA PRO A 296 42.58 8.84 57.28
C PRO A 296 42.26 10.33 57.25
N ASP A 297 41.76 10.83 58.38
CA ASP A 297 41.36 12.21 58.56
C ASP A 297 42.47 13.18 58.14
N ILE A 298 42.10 14.22 57.39
CA ILE A 298 43.01 15.33 57.15
C ILE A 298 42.96 16.22 58.37
N THR A 299 43.97 16.07 59.21
CA THR A 299 44.13 16.85 60.43
C THR A 299 45.14 17.96 60.23
N GLY A 300 44.88 19.07 60.90
CA GLY A 300 45.84 20.14 61.01
C GLY A 300 45.68 20.82 62.35
N THR A 301 46.80 21.31 62.85
CA THR A 301 46.83 22.03 64.11
C THR A 301 47.58 23.33 63.91
N GLY A 302 47.19 24.32 64.70
CA GLY A 302 47.84 25.61 64.69
C GLY A 302 47.23 26.51 65.75
N THR A 303 47.70 27.75 65.76
CA THR A 303 47.24 28.76 66.72
C THR A 303 46.32 29.73 66.01
N ILE A 304 45.20 30.07 66.65
CA ILE A 304 44.34 31.17 66.22
C ILE A 304 45.04 32.50 66.50
N LEU A 305 45.35 33.25 65.45
CA LEU A 305 46.00 34.57 65.49
C LEU A 305 44.98 35.72 65.45
N THR A 306 43.87 35.55 64.72
CA THR A 306 42.77 36.52 64.67
C THR A 306 41.40 35.85 64.80
N LEU A 307 40.36 36.63 65.14
CA LEU A 307 38.99 36.14 65.31
C LEU A 307 38.38 35.50 64.04
N THR A 308 38.99 35.75 62.86
CA THR A 308 38.48 35.34 61.55
C THR A 308 39.57 34.75 60.66
N ASP A 309 40.49 33.98 61.23
CA ASP A 309 41.56 33.36 60.44
C ASP A 309 41.00 32.43 59.36
N THR A 310 41.63 32.46 58.19
CA THR A 310 41.37 31.50 57.10
C THR A 310 42.47 30.46 57.08
N ILE A 311 42.10 29.19 57.16
CA ILE A 311 43.01 28.06 57.15
C ILE A 311 43.00 27.40 55.78
N GLY A 312 44.13 27.47 55.08
CA GLY A 312 44.36 26.86 53.77
C GLY A 312 45.66 27.33 53.13
N PRO A 313 46.05 26.80 51.96
CA PRO A 313 45.35 25.75 51.19
C PRO A 313 45.45 24.37 51.85
N ILE A 314 44.34 23.65 51.91
CA ILE A 314 44.21 22.29 52.42
C ILE A 314 44.00 21.34 51.25
N ASN A 315 44.82 20.29 51.18
CA ASN A 315 44.68 19.26 50.18
C ASN A 315 43.80 18.12 50.72
N LEU A 316 42.59 18.00 50.17
CA LEU A 316 41.60 16.99 50.52
C LEU A 316 41.52 15.87 49.48
N SER A 317 42.50 15.76 48.59
CA SER A 317 42.50 14.75 47.51
C SER A 317 42.49 13.31 48.01
N SER A 318 42.96 13.06 49.24
CA SER A 318 43.01 11.73 49.84
C SER A 318 41.70 11.30 50.51
N LEU A 319 40.76 12.22 50.72
CA LEU A 319 39.43 11.91 51.25
C LEU A 319 38.50 11.49 50.12
N SER A 320 37.56 10.61 50.41
CA SER A 320 36.51 10.16 49.47
C SER A 320 35.57 11.29 49.10
N ASP A 321 34.73 11.02 48.11
CA ASP A 321 33.57 11.85 47.82
C ASP A 321 32.45 11.58 48.83
N GLY A 322 31.51 12.52 48.93
CA GLY A 322 30.50 12.59 49.96
C GLY A 322 30.60 13.86 50.81
N SER A 323 29.73 13.94 51.81
CA SER A 323 29.77 15.00 52.80
C SER A 323 31.05 14.88 53.63
N LEU A 324 31.95 15.85 53.49
CA LEU A 324 33.07 16.02 54.40
C LEU A 324 32.62 16.83 55.60
N SER A 325 32.83 16.28 56.78
CA SER A 325 32.70 17.04 58.01
C SER A 325 34.05 17.68 58.32
N LEU A 326 34.07 19.01 58.32
CA LEU A 326 35.04 19.76 59.11
C LEU A 326 34.58 19.71 60.55
N SER A 327 35.43 19.26 61.45
CA SER A 327 35.25 19.36 62.88
C SER A 327 36.47 20.07 63.42
N VAL A 328 36.27 21.26 63.96
CA VAL A 328 37.35 22.04 64.58
C VAL A 328 37.07 22.17 66.05
N ASN A 329 38.01 21.71 66.86
CA ASN A 329 38.00 21.98 68.28
C ASN A 329 39.07 23.02 68.58
N LEU A 330 38.69 24.07 69.31
CA LEU A 330 39.64 24.93 69.98
C LEU A 330 39.96 24.31 71.34
N THR A 331 41.23 24.02 71.60
CA THR A 331 41.71 23.58 72.90
C THR A 331 42.33 24.78 73.60
N ASP A 332 41.80 25.10 74.78
CA ASP A 332 42.37 26.13 75.63
C ASP A 332 43.65 25.64 76.34
N ALA A 333 44.28 26.52 77.12
CA ALA A 333 45.50 26.19 77.85
C ALA A 333 45.30 25.15 78.97
N ALA A 334 44.05 24.86 79.39
CA ALA A 334 43.69 23.89 80.42
C ALA A 334 43.30 22.51 79.84
N ALA A 335 43.47 22.32 78.54
CA ALA A 335 43.05 21.14 77.78
C ALA A 335 41.53 20.93 77.71
N ASN A 336 40.73 21.97 78.01
CA ASN A 336 39.30 21.94 77.76
C ASN A 336 39.06 22.09 76.26
N ILE A 337 38.35 21.11 75.69
CA ILE A 337 38.16 21.01 74.25
C ILE A 337 36.80 21.61 73.89
N GLY A 338 36.83 22.74 73.18
CA GLY A 338 35.66 23.42 72.60
C GLY A 338 34.72 22.42 71.97
N LEU A 339 33.40 22.61 72.08
CA LEU A 339 32.49 21.82 71.24
C LEU A 339 32.95 21.97 69.80
N PRO A 340 33.02 20.87 69.02
CA PRO A 340 33.51 20.96 67.66
C PRO A 340 32.64 21.95 66.90
N ALA A 341 33.24 23.04 66.44
CA ALA A 341 32.61 23.85 65.41
C ALA A 341 32.70 23.02 64.15
N THR A 342 31.54 22.63 63.65
CA THR A 342 31.45 21.82 62.46
C THR A 342 30.98 22.65 61.30
N ASP A 343 31.54 22.37 60.14
CA ASP A 343 30.89 22.69 58.87
C ASP A 343 30.90 21.45 58.01
N THR A 344 29.96 21.39 57.08
CA THR A 344 29.90 20.30 56.11
C THR A 344 29.98 20.89 54.73
N ILE A 345 30.87 20.33 53.93
CA ILE A 345 30.92 20.60 52.50
C ILE A 345 30.80 19.27 51.78
N THR A 346 30.12 19.28 50.65
CA THR A 346 30.10 18.10 49.81
C THR A 346 31.35 18.12 48.95
N LYS A 347 32.17 17.07 49.10
CA LYS A 347 33.23 16.76 48.16
C LYS A 347 32.69 15.80 47.14
N ASP A 348 32.83 16.17 45.90
CA ASP A 348 32.45 15.35 44.78
C ASP A 348 33.46 15.63 43.68
N ILE A 349 34.42 14.72 43.47
CA ILE A 349 35.46 14.86 42.44
C ILE A 349 35.21 13.89 41.29
N VAL A 350 34.31 12.94 41.49
CA VAL A 350 33.82 12.04 40.46
C VAL A 350 32.86 12.83 39.60
N ALA A 351 33.09 12.80 38.30
CA ALA A 351 32.11 13.33 37.38
C ALA A 351 30.92 12.36 37.30
N PRO A 352 29.70 12.87 37.10
CA PRO A 352 28.53 12.03 36.96
C PRO A 352 28.73 11.08 35.78
N THR A 353 28.32 9.84 35.97
CA THR A 353 28.22 8.88 34.88
C THR A 353 26.86 9.02 34.23
N ILE A 354 26.84 9.32 32.94
CA ILE A 354 25.60 9.25 32.17
C ILE A 354 25.42 7.78 31.80
N ASP A 355 24.24 7.22 32.07
CA ASP A 355 23.96 5.84 31.66
C ASP A 355 24.14 5.69 30.16
N ASN A 356 24.69 4.54 29.79
CA ASN A 356 24.85 4.23 28.40
C ASN A 356 23.48 4.20 27.72
N VAL A 357 23.32 5.01 26.69
CA VAL A 357 22.12 4.96 25.86
C VAL A 357 22.44 4.07 24.68
N ALA A 358 21.66 3.01 24.52
CA ALA A 358 21.76 2.23 23.30
C ALA A 358 21.46 3.12 22.09
N ASP A 359 22.20 2.94 21.01
CA ASP A 359 21.90 3.58 19.74
C ASP A 359 20.43 3.36 19.37
N ILE A 360 19.76 4.44 19.00
CA ILE A 360 18.36 4.39 18.57
C ILE A 360 18.36 4.11 17.08
N ILE A 361 18.03 2.89 16.72
CA ILE A 361 17.74 2.53 15.34
C ILE A 361 16.24 2.62 15.14
N LYS A 362 15.80 3.47 14.21
CA LYS A 362 14.39 3.60 13.88
C LYS A 362 14.18 3.62 12.39
N GLU A 363 13.07 3.02 11.99
CA GLU A 363 12.63 2.99 10.62
C GLU A 363 12.13 4.38 10.19
N ALA A 364 12.57 4.83 9.01
CA ALA A 364 12.07 6.05 8.39
C ALA A 364 10.56 5.92 8.13
N THR A 365 9.80 6.95 8.51
CA THR A 365 8.33 6.97 8.33
C THR A 365 7.89 7.77 7.10
N SER A 366 8.83 8.45 6.45
CA SER A 366 8.65 9.23 5.22
C SER A 366 10.03 9.62 4.66
N GLY A 367 10.08 10.23 3.47
CA GLY A 367 11.31 10.83 2.92
C GLY A 367 11.92 11.96 3.77
N SER A 368 11.20 12.48 4.77
CA SER A 368 11.77 13.41 5.78
C SER A 368 12.42 12.68 6.97
N GLY A 369 12.36 11.34 7.01
CA GLY A 369 12.87 10.47 8.06
C GLY A 369 11.82 10.08 9.11
N ALA A 370 12.22 10.03 10.38
CA ALA A 370 11.36 9.57 11.47
C ALA A 370 11.39 10.51 12.68
N THR A 371 10.24 10.63 13.36
CA THR A 371 10.18 11.33 14.65
C THR A 371 10.72 10.44 15.76
N VAL A 372 11.73 10.96 16.45
CA VAL A 372 12.35 10.32 17.61
C VAL A 372 12.21 11.27 18.79
N THR A 373 11.66 10.74 19.89
CA THR A 373 11.67 11.40 21.19
C THR A 373 12.86 10.87 21.96
N ILE A 374 13.82 11.75 22.23
CA ILE A 374 14.97 11.45 23.07
C ILE A 374 14.54 11.66 24.51
N THR A 375 14.45 10.56 25.24
CA THR A 375 14.38 10.62 26.71
C THR A 375 15.81 10.77 27.19
N PRO A 376 16.17 11.89 27.87
CA PRO A 376 17.52 12.04 28.37
C PRO A 376 17.88 10.85 29.28
N PRO A 377 19.06 10.23 29.11
CA PRO A 377 19.49 9.15 30.00
C PRO A 377 19.47 9.61 31.45
N THR A 378 19.18 8.66 32.33
CA THR A 378 19.51 8.79 33.73
C THR A 378 21.01 9.01 33.84
N SER A 379 21.41 10.03 34.58
CA SER A 379 22.80 10.19 34.99
C SER A 379 22.88 9.89 36.47
N HIS A 380 23.90 9.15 36.83
CA HIS A 380 24.17 8.73 38.18
C HIS A 380 25.40 9.48 38.65
N ASP A 381 25.28 10.05 39.82
CA ASP A 381 26.42 10.54 40.55
C ASP A 381 26.48 9.83 41.90
N ALA A 382 27.67 9.42 42.31
CA ALA A 382 27.82 8.70 43.57
C ALA A 382 27.49 9.61 44.78
N THR A 383 27.63 10.92 44.60
CA THR A 383 27.43 11.95 45.62
C THR A 383 26.07 12.65 45.48
N ASP A 384 25.69 13.05 44.26
CA ASP A 384 24.45 13.77 43.96
C ASP A 384 23.25 12.85 43.65
N GLY A 385 23.47 11.52 43.59
CA GLY A 385 22.45 10.54 43.27
C GLY A 385 21.98 10.62 41.81
N ASN A 386 20.72 10.28 41.55
CA ASN A 386 20.18 10.31 40.19
C ASN A 386 19.88 11.74 39.77
N ILE A 387 20.66 12.25 38.82
CA ILE A 387 20.52 13.58 38.24
C ILE A 387 20.05 13.45 36.78
N SER A 388 19.30 14.43 36.28
CA SER A 388 18.83 14.41 34.88
C SER A 388 19.89 14.97 33.93
N SER A 389 20.32 14.16 32.96
CA SER A 389 21.17 14.63 31.86
C SER A 389 20.38 15.53 30.90
N SER A 390 21.09 16.32 30.08
CA SER A 390 20.50 17.13 29.03
C SER A 390 21.12 16.80 27.68
N CYS A 391 20.29 16.57 26.67
CA CYS A 391 20.73 16.25 25.33
C CYS A 391 20.53 17.43 24.38
N ASN A 392 21.36 17.54 23.35
CA ASN A 392 21.21 18.53 22.28
C ASN A 392 19.92 18.38 21.45
N TYR A 393 19.21 17.27 21.61
CA TYR A 393 17.90 16.98 21.00
C TYR A 393 16.90 16.49 22.05
N SER A 394 15.64 16.90 21.94
CA SER A 394 14.54 16.48 22.84
C SER A 394 13.45 15.70 22.07
N THR A 395 12.79 16.32 21.11
CA THR A 395 11.86 15.68 20.17
C THR A 395 11.95 16.37 18.84
N GLY A 396 12.12 15.61 17.77
CA GLY A 396 12.24 16.15 16.41
C GLY A 396 12.20 15.06 15.35
N THR A 397 12.09 15.49 14.10
CA THR A 397 12.23 14.61 12.93
C THR A 397 13.71 14.53 12.57
N PHE A 398 14.26 13.32 12.61
CA PHE A 398 15.63 13.02 12.18
C PHE A 398 15.59 12.54 10.73
N SER A 399 16.42 13.14 9.88
CA SER A 399 16.60 12.72 8.48
C SER A 399 17.29 11.35 8.39
N LEU A 400 17.23 10.70 7.23
CA LEU A 400 17.95 9.45 6.99
C LEU A 400 19.45 9.57 7.28
N GLY A 401 20.02 8.49 7.79
CA GLY A 401 21.41 8.38 8.20
C GLY A 401 21.60 8.51 9.71
N THR A 402 22.85 8.71 10.10
CA THR A 402 23.27 8.69 11.50
C THR A 402 23.42 10.11 12.03
N THR A 403 22.62 10.46 13.03
CA THR A 403 22.75 11.72 13.78
C THR A 403 23.34 11.42 15.15
N THR A 404 24.45 12.07 15.49
CA THR A 404 25.03 11.98 16.83
C THR A 404 24.24 12.82 17.82
N VAL A 405 23.67 12.16 18.83
CA VAL A 405 23.09 12.81 20.00
C VAL A 405 24.18 12.87 21.06
N THR A 406 24.37 14.05 21.63
CA THR A 406 25.31 14.26 22.72
C THR A 406 24.52 14.68 23.94
N CYS A 407 24.51 13.82 24.95
CA CYS A 407 23.96 14.12 26.26
C CYS A 407 25.10 14.52 27.18
N SER A 408 24.90 15.62 27.88
CA SER A 408 25.87 16.19 28.79
C SER A 408 25.22 16.43 30.14
N LYS A 409 26.03 16.30 31.18
CA LYS A 409 25.64 16.67 32.52
C LYS A 409 26.83 17.25 33.25
N THR A 410 26.55 18.31 33.98
CA THR A 410 27.43 18.82 35.03
C THR A 410 26.68 18.59 36.34
N ASP A 411 27.37 18.00 37.31
CA ASP A 411 26.85 17.81 38.66
C ASP A 411 26.78 19.17 39.41
N VAL A 412 26.35 19.13 40.67
CA VAL A 412 26.22 20.33 41.49
C VAL A 412 27.59 20.86 41.92
N ALA A 413 28.60 20.00 42.03
CA ALA A 413 29.99 20.36 42.34
C ALA A 413 30.77 20.96 41.15
N GLY A 414 30.20 20.92 39.94
CA GLY A 414 30.80 21.45 38.72
C GLY A 414 31.67 20.45 37.95
N ASN A 415 31.72 19.16 38.32
CA ASN A 415 32.39 18.17 37.47
C ASN A 415 31.51 17.84 36.27
N VAL A 416 32.16 17.68 35.13
CA VAL A 416 31.50 17.48 33.84
C VAL A 416 31.59 16.00 33.50
N ALA A 417 30.44 15.34 33.34
CA ALA A 417 30.37 13.98 32.82
C ALA A 417 31.16 13.91 31.51
N THR A 418 31.83 12.78 31.27
CA THR A 418 32.17 12.42 29.90
C THR A 418 30.86 12.41 29.11
N PRO A 419 30.71 13.23 28.05
CA PRO A 419 29.45 13.29 27.33
C PRO A 419 29.08 11.91 26.81
N GLU A 420 27.86 11.46 27.10
CA GLU A 420 27.35 10.26 26.50
C GLU A 420 26.97 10.58 25.06
N VAL A 421 27.57 9.81 24.15
CA VAL A 421 27.32 9.92 22.74
C VAL A 421 26.69 8.63 22.27
N PHE A 422 25.48 8.75 21.77
CA PHE A 422 24.81 7.68 21.05
C PHE A 422 24.32 8.23 19.72
N THR A 423 24.03 7.32 18.82
CA THR A 423 23.55 7.66 17.50
C THR A 423 22.06 7.39 17.40
N VAL A 424 21.36 8.31 16.74
CA VAL A 424 20.05 8.05 16.17
C VAL A 424 20.31 7.71 14.72
N THR A 425 20.17 6.43 14.37
CA THR A 425 20.26 5.96 13.00
C THR A 425 18.84 5.80 12.47
N ILE A 426 18.45 6.72 11.58
CA ILE A 426 17.25 6.54 10.79
C ILE A 426 17.65 5.77 9.55
N GLN A 427 17.27 4.50 9.53
CA GLN A 427 17.47 3.62 8.40
C GLN A 427 16.15 3.43 7.69
N ASP A 428 16.25 3.20 6.40
CA ASP A 428 15.16 2.68 5.61
C ASP A 428 15.41 1.19 5.42
N THR A 429 14.62 0.36 6.09
CA THR A 429 14.56 -1.09 5.93
C THR A 429 13.23 -1.57 5.37
N THR A 430 12.34 -0.63 5.04
CA THR A 430 11.01 -0.92 4.53
C THR A 430 11.13 -1.27 3.07
N ALA A 431 10.96 -2.56 2.75
CA ALA A 431 10.90 -2.97 1.36
C ALA A 431 9.70 -2.31 0.66
N PRO A 432 9.85 -1.92 -0.62
CA PRO A 432 8.79 -1.25 -1.35
C PRO A 432 7.55 -2.12 -1.50
N VAL A 433 6.38 -1.49 -1.60
CA VAL A 433 5.13 -2.20 -1.89
C VAL A 433 4.96 -2.35 -3.39
N VAL A 434 5.23 -3.54 -3.91
CA VAL A 434 4.97 -3.88 -5.33
C VAL A 434 3.49 -4.18 -5.54
N THR A 435 2.89 -3.50 -6.51
CA THR A 435 1.55 -3.74 -7.04
C THR A 435 1.68 -4.34 -8.44
N ILE A 436 1.12 -5.54 -8.60
CA ILE A 436 1.09 -6.32 -9.84
C ILE A 436 -0.37 -6.58 -10.23
N PRO A 437 -0.66 -6.91 -11.50
CA PRO A 437 -1.98 -7.38 -11.90
C PRO A 437 -2.29 -8.76 -11.29
N SER A 438 -3.54 -9.20 -11.45
CA SER A 438 -3.92 -10.60 -11.23
C SER A 438 -3.32 -11.53 -12.29
N ASP A 439 -3.32 -12.84 -12.04
CA ASP A 439 -2.96 -13.87 -13.01
C ASP A 439 -3.69 -13.66 -14.35
N MET A 440 -2.96 -13.84 -15.46
CA MET A 440 -3.43 -13.57 -16.81
C MET A 440 -3.56 -14.87 -17.60
N ILE A 441 -4.69 -15.01 -18.31
CA ILE A 441 -4.86 -16.02 -19.36
C ILE A 441 -4.82 -15.27 -20.69
N ILE A 442 -3.90 -15.65 -21.55
CA ILE A 442 -3.69 -15.00 -22.85
C ILE A 442 -3.82 -16.04 -23.95
N GLU A 443 -4.47 -15.65 -25.04
CA GLU A 443 -4.60 -16.46 -26.24
C GLU A 443 -3.26 -16.62 -26.96
N ALA A 444 -2.93 -17.84 -27.36
CA ALA A 444 -1.81 -18.16 -28.23
C ALA A 444 -2.01 -17.50 -29.61
N THR A 445 -1.01 -16.72 -30.05
CA THR A 445 -1.06 -16.06 -31.37
C THR A 445 -0.30 -16.83 -32.46
N SER A 446 0.49 -17.82 -32.05
CA SER A 446 1.27 -18.71 -32.90
C SER A 446 1.86 -19.85 -32.05
N SER A 447 2.54 -20.80 -32.69
CA SER A 447 3.34 -21.82 -32.01
C SER A 447 4.46 -21.28 -31.12
N ALA A 448 4.91 -20.03 -31.33
CA ALA A 448 5.87 -19.35 -30.45
C ALA A 448 5.21 -18.82 -29.15
N GLY A 449 3.88 -18.82 -29.08
CA GLY A 449 3.08 -18.36 -27.96
C GLY A 449 2.45 -16.98 -28.17
N ALA A 450 2.43 -16.15 -27.14
CA ALA A 450 1.75 -14.85 -27.14
C ALA A 450 2.52 -13.76 -26.40
N VAL A 451 2.41 -12.52 -26.86
CA VAL A 451 2.99 -11.36 -26.18
C VAL A 451 2.05 -10.90 -25.06
N ALA A 452 2.56 -10.82 -23.84
CA ALA A 452 1.81 -10.27 -22.71
C ALA A 452 2.24 -8.84 -22.40
N THR A 453 1.28 -7.93 -22.28
CA THR A 453 1.53 -6.58 -21.76
C THR A 453 0.85 -6.43 -20.40
N PHE A 454 1.63 -5.94 -19.43
CA PHE A 454 1.19 -5.71 -18.08
C PHE A 454 1.87 -4.47 -17.52
N THR A 455 1.25 -3.87 -16.51
CA THR A 455 1.84 -2.76 -15.75
C THR A 455 2.17 -3.26 -14.36
N SER A 456 3.32 -2.84 -13.84
CA SER A 456 3.64 -2.97 -12.43
C SER A 456 3.93 -1.58 -11.90
N SER A 457 3.63 -1.37 -10.63
CA SER A 457 4.04 -0.16 -9.92
C SER A 457 4.59 -0.56 -8.57
N ALA A 458 5.46 0.26 -8.03
CA ALA A 458 5.94 0.10 -6.68
C ALA A 458 5.96 1.45 -5.98
N THR A 459 5.52 1.46 -4.73
CA THR A 459 5.57 2.63 -3.87
C THR A 459 6.29 2.26 -2.59
N ASP A 460 7.23 3.07 -2.21
CA ASP A 460 7.93 2.98 -0.94
C ASP A 460 7.50 4.12 0.01
N LEU A 461 7.59 3.87 1.31
CA LEU A 461 7.23 4.83 2.35
C LEU A 461 8.18 6.04 2.38
N VAL A 462 9.45 5.83 2.07
CA VAL A 462 10.53 6.82 2.12
C VAL A 462 10.80 7.43 0.75
N ASP A 463 10.94 6.61 -0.29
CA ASP A 463 11.30 7.03 -1.65
C ASP A 463 10.10 7.39 -2.54
N GLY A 464 8.87 7.14 -2.06
CA GLY A 464 7.66 7.44 -2.82
C GLY A 464 7.48 6.50 -4.02
N SER A 465 7.26 7.03 -5.23
CA SER A 465 7.07 6.19 -6.41
C SER A 465 8.41 5.68 -6.94
N ILE A 466 8.57 4.36 -7.02
CA ILE A 466 9.80 3.73 -7.54
C ILE A 466 9.49 2.86 -8.76
N THR A 467 10.51 2.68 -9.62
CA THR A 467 10.40 1.85 -10.83
C THR A 467 10.47 0.37 -10.45
N SER A 468 9.41 -0.39 -10.74
CA SER A 468 9.43 -1.86 -10.66
C SER A 468 9.89 -2.47 -11.99
N ILE A 469 10.79 -3.45 -11.91
CA ILE A 469 11.34 -4.19 -13.06
C ILE A 469 10.80 -5.62 -13.00
N CYS A 470 10.18 -6.07 -14.10
CA CYS A 470 9.66 -7.43 -14.20
C CYS A 470 10.52 -8.30 -15.10
N SER A 471 10.65 -9.57 -14.74
CA SER A 471 11.25 -10.61 -15.59
C SER A 471 10.30 -11.80 -15.70
N PRO A 472 9.89 -12.19 -16.93
CA PRO A 472 10.11 -11.50 -18.21
C PRO A 472 9.54 -10.06 -18.25
N LEU A 473 10.06 -9.21 -19.13
CA LEU A 473 9.63 -7.80 -19.28
C LEU A 473 8.22 -7.72 -19.89
N SER A 474 7.47 -6.66 -19.57
CA SER A 474 6.20 -6.36 -20.27
C SER A 474 6.46 -6.22 -21.77
N GLY A 475 5.67 -6.92 -22.58
CA GLY A 475 5.89 -7.07 -24.03
C GLY A 475 6.73 -8.28 -24.45
N SER A 476 7.16 -9.14 -23.51
CA SER A 476 7.82 -10.41 -23.84
C SER A 476 6.85 -11.44 -24.43
N THR A 477 7.37 -12.34 -25.25
CA THR A 477 6.64 -13.52 -25.76
C THR A 477 6.72 -14.67 -24.75
N PHE A 478 5.56 -15.20 -24.36
CA PHE A 478 5.40 -16.33 -23.45
C PHE A 478 4.99 -17.57 -24.25
N THR A 479 5.72 -18.68 -24.11
CA THR A 479 5.45 -19.91 -24.88
C THR A 479 4.20 -20.63 -24.40
N PHE A 480 3.48 -21.25 -25.33
CA PHE A 480 2.30 -22.07 -25.05
C PHE A 480 2.63 -23.32 -24.20
N GLY A 481 1.67 -23.78 -23.38
CA GLY A 481 1.72 -25.06 -22.66
C GLY A 481 2.49 -25.07 -21.34
N LEU A 482 3.11 -23.95 -20.95
CA LEU A 482 3.73 -23.77 -19.64
C LEU A 482 3.11 -22.56 -18.94
N ILE A 483 2.92 -22.67 -17.62
CA ILE A 483 2.60 -21.52 -16.77
C ILE A 483 3.89 -20.76 -16.53
N HIS A 484 3.96 -19.53 -17.02
CA HIS A 484 5.12 -18.66 -16.83
C HIS A 484 4.92 -17.79 -15.60
N VAL A 485 5.90 -17.79 -14.72
CA VAL A 485 5.89 -16.95 -13.52
C VAL A 485 6.60 -15.64 -13.84
N VAL A 486 5.87 -14.53 -13.87
CA VAL A 486 6.47 -13.19 -13.99
C VAL A 486 6.80 -12.70 -12.60
N THR A 487 8.07 -12.41 -12.36
CA THR A 487 8.53 -11.82 -11.09
C THR A 487 8.79 -10.34 -11.29
N CYS A 488 8.04 -9.48 -10.61
CA CYS A 488 8.27 -8.04 -10.57
C CYS A 488 8.98 -7.67 -9.27
N THR A 489 10.16 -7.10 -9.40
CA THR A 489 11.02 -6.67 -8.30
C THR A 489 11.18 -5.18 -8.33
N ALA A 490 11.08 -4.55 -7.17
CA ALA A 490 11.48 -3.16 -6.99
C ALA A 490 12.53 -3.08 -5.88
N THR A 491 13.52 -2.22 -6.09
CA THR A 491 14.59 -1.93 -5.15
C THR A 491 14.53 -0.45 -4.87
N ASP A 492 14.43 -0.08 -3.59
CA ASP A 492 14.46 1.31 -3.16
C ASP A 492 15.92 1.85 -3.12
N ALA A 493 16.10 3.12 -2.73
CA ALA A 493 17.42 3.74 -2.64
C ALA A 493 18.28 3.18 -1.49
N ALA A 494 17.63 2.63 -0.45
CA ALA A 494 18.27 1.95 0.67
C ALA A 494 18.59 0.47 0.40
N THR A 495 18.36 0.00 -0.83
CA THR A 495 18.60 -1.37 -1.33
C THR A 495 17.64 -2.44 -0.79
N ASN A 496 16.56 -2.08 -0.11
CA ASN A 496 15.54 -3.05 0.25
C ASN A 496 14.78 -3.49 -1.00
N THR A 497 14.44 -4.78 -1.03
CA THR A 497 13.83 -5.39 -2.21
C THR A 497 12.52 -6.06 -1.85
N ALA A 498 11.52 -5.82 -2.69
CA ALA A 498 10.29 -6.60 -2.66
C ALA A 498 10.03 -7.17 -4.04
N SER A 499 9.54 -8.40 -4.05
CA SER A 499 9.13 -9.08 -5.26
C SER A 499 7.73 -9.65 -5.09
N LYS A 500 6.93 -9.55 -6.15
CA LYS A 500 5.69 -10.31 -6.28
C LYS A 500 5.66 -11.04 -7.61
N THR A 501 4.93 -12.15 -7.62
CA THR A 501 4.76 -12.97 -8.80
C THR A 501 3.30 -13.07 -9.20
N PHE A 502 3.03 -13.05 -10.50
CA PHE A 502 1.77 -13.50 -11.08
C PHE A 502 2.06 -14.47 -12.22
N ASN A 503 1.07 -15.29 -12.53
CA ASN A 503 1.15 -16.27 -13.59
C ASN A 503 0.65 -15.67 -14.91
N VAL A 504 1.39 -15.93 -15.98
CA VAL A 504 0.93 -15.78 -17.36
C VAL A 504 0.76 -17.19 -17.93
N ASN A 505 -0.49 -17.55 -18.18
CA ASN A 505 -0.87 -18.82 -18.76
C ASN A 505 -1.31 -18.61 -20.21
N VAL A 506 -0.51 -19.09 -21.16
CA VAL A 506 -0.86 -19.01 -22.58
C VAL A 506 -1.62 -20.28 -22.96
N GLN A 507 -2.89 -20.11 -23.31
CA GLN A 507 -3.80 -21.18 -23.69
C GLN A 507 -4.36 -20.92 -25.10
N ASP A 508 -4.76 -22.00 -25.76
CA ASP A 508 -5.47 -21.96 -27.02
C ASP A 508 -6.91 -22.40 -26.78
N THR A 509 -7.80 -21.44 -26.93
CA THR A 509 -9.25 -21.51 -26.70
C THR A 509 -10.04 -21.11 -27.95
N THR A 510 -9.34 -20.75 -29.03
CA THR A 510 -9.93 -20.22 -30.24
C THR A 510 -10.14 -21.37 -31.20
N ALA A 511 -11.40 -21.65 -31.52
CA ALA A 511 -11.70 -22.67 -32.51
C ALA A 511 -11.29 -22.23 -33.92
N SER A 512 -10.81 -23.18 -34.72
CA SER A 512 -10.43 -22.96 -36.11
C SER A 512 -11.60 -22.53 -37.00
N VAL A 513 -11.26 -21.89 -38.13
CA VAL A 513 -12.23 -21.38 -39.11
C VAL A 513 -12.13 -22.17 -40.42
N ILE A 514 -13.25 -22.79 -40.84
CA ILE A 514 -13.36 -23.52 -42.10
C ILE A 514 -13.86 -22.57 -43.21
N THR A 515 -13.17 -22.55 -44.36
CA THR A 515 -13.61 -21.85 -45.58
C THR A 515 -13.72 -22.84 -46.74
N LEU A 516 -14.86 -22.88 -47.43
CA LEU A 516 -15.05 -23.77 -48.58
C LEU A 516 -14.24 -23.29 -49.79
N VAL A 517 -13.64 -24.23 -50.52
CA VAL A 517 -13.03 -23.98 -51.83
C VAL A 517 -14.03 -24.33 -52.92
N GLY A 518 -14.30 -23.40 -53.84
CA GLY A 518 -15.24 -23.61 -54.94
C GLY A 518 -16.70 -23.31 -54.61
N ALA A 519 -17.61 -23.75 -55.49
CA ALA A 519 -19.01 -23.34 -55.47
C ALA A 519 -19.81 -23.92 -54.29
N ASN A 520 -20.72 -23.12 -53.73
CA ASN A 520 -21.75 -23.54 -52.79
C ASN A 520 -23.05 -22.74 -53.08
N PRO A 521 -24.11 -23.35 -53.61
CA PRO A 521 -24.25 -24.77 -53.92
C PRO A 521 -23.37 -25.23 -55.10
N GLN A 522 -22.92 -26.49 -55.07
CA GLN A 522 -22.27 -27.17 -56.20
C GLN A 522 -23.33 -27.93 -57.01
N ASN A 523 -23.44 -27.62 -58.30
CA ASN A 523 -24.36 -28.33 -59.20
C ASN A 523 -23.62 -29.47 -59.92
N ILE A 524 -24.20 -30.68 -59.92
CA ILE A 524 -23.72 -31.83 -60.69
C ILE A 524 -24.85 -32.46 -61.49
N ASN A 525 -24.54 -33.01 -62.66
CA ASN A 525 -25.54 -33.67 -63.50
C ASN A 525 -25.88 -35.05 -62.96
N LYS A 526 -27.15 -35.46 -63.05
CA LYS A 526 -27.63 -36.78 -62.67
C LYS A 526 -26.76 -37.89 -63.30
N GLY A 527 -26.31 -38.82 -62.46
CA GLY A 527 -25.49 -39.97 -62.86
C GLY A 527 -23.99 -39.70 -62.94
N ILE A 528 -23.55 -38.44 -62.79
CA ILE A 528 -22.12 -38.10 -62.69
C ILE A 528 -21.65 -38.33 -61.24
N ALA A 529 -20.44 -38.89 -61.07
CA ALA A 529 -19.86 -39.08 -59.74
C ALA A 529 -19.62 -37.74 -59.04
N TYR A 530 -19.84 -37.69 -57.72
CA TYR A 530 -19.57 -36.52 -56.92
C TYR A 530 -18.05 -36.37 -56.70
N THR A 531 -17.50 -35.21 -57.06
CA THR A 531 -16.11 -34.83 -56.76
C THR A 531 -16.12 -33.66 -55.77
N GLU A 532 -15.50 -33.88 -54.62
CA GLU A 532 -15.33 -32.90 -53.57
C GLU A 532 -14.37 -31.76 -53.99
N LEU A 533 -14.74 -30.50 -53.76
CA LEU A 533 -13.92 -29.32 -54.12
C LEU A 533 -12.98 -28.87 -52.97
N GLY A 534 -13.14 -29.44 -51.77
CA GLY A 534 -12.30 -29.19 -50.61
C GLY A 534 -12.67 -27.95 -49.81
N SER A 535 -11.87 -27.69 -48.78
CA SER A 535 -11.94 -26.56 -47.86
C SER A 535 -10.54 -26.19 -47.36
N THR A 536 -10.34 -24.94 -46.94
CA THR A 536 -9.19 -24.53 -46.14
C THR A 536 -9.59 -24.38 -44.68
N VAL A 537 -8.66 -24.67 -43.78
CA VAL A 537 -8.81 -24.45 -42.33
C VAL A 537 -7.73 -23.46 -41.91
N LEU A 538 -8.13 -22.42 -41.17
CA LEU A 538 -7.21 -21.47 -40.58
C LEU A 538 -7.40 -21.46 -39.07
N ASP A 539 -6.29 -21.40 -38.37
CA ASP A 539 -6.22 -21.35 -36.92
C ASP A 539 -5.07 -20.43 -36.51
N ASN A 540 -5.16 -19.84 -35.32
CA ASN A 540 -4.14 -18.95 -34.75
C ASN A 540 -2.91 -19.70 -34.27
N TYR A 541 -3.07 -20.95 -33.79
CA TYR A 541 -2.00 -21.75 -33.22
C TYR A 541 -1.65 -22.96 -34.10
N ASP A 542 -2.66 -23.70 -34.56
CA ASP A 542 -2.48 -24.94 -35.31
C ASP A 542 -2.31 -24.71 -36.83
N VAL A 543 -1.25 -25.26 -37.41
CA VAL A 543 -0.98 -25.11 -38.86
C VAL A 543 -1.22 -26.42 -39.61
N GLY A 544 -1.74 -26.31 -40.85
CA GLY A 544 -1.91 -27.46 -41.74
C GLY A 544 -3.09 -28.39 -41.40
N MET A 545 -4.05 -27.90 -40.62
CA MET A 545 -5.28 -28.63 -40.31
C MET A 545 -6.10 -28.94 -41.56
N ILE A 546 -6.77 -30.10 -41.55
CA ILE A 546 -7.64 -30.56 -42.64
C ILE A 546 -9.00 -30.89 -42.05
N ALA A 547 -10.07 -30.31 -42.61
CA ALA A 547 -11.44 -30.63 -42.19
C ALA A 547 -11.82 -32.06 -42.58
N THR A 548 -12.52 -32.75 -41.69
CA THR A 548 -13.17 -34.02 -41.97
C THR A 548 -14.43 -33.76 -42.79
N VAL A 549 -14.60 -34.49 -43.90
CA VAL A 549 -15.71 -34.30 -44.84
C VAL A 549 -16.65 -35.50 -44.80
N ASP A 550 -17.93 -35.28 -44.52
CA ASP A 550 -18.99 -36.29 -44.67
C ASP A 550 -19.90 -35.94 -45.85
N SER A 551 -19.80 -36.76 -46.91
CA SER A 551 -20.61 -36.69 -48.13
C SER A 551 -21.50 -37.93 -48.34
N SER A 552 -21.66 -38.76 -47.30
CA SER A 552 -22.36 -40.06 -47.38
C SER A 552 -23.81 -39.98 -47.85
N LEU A 553 -24.45 -38.82 -47.66
CA LEU A 553 -25.84 -38.57 -48.05
C LEU A 553 -26.01 -38.24 -49.53
N VAL A 554 -24.94 -37.92 -50.26
CA VAL A 554 -25.04 -37.48 -51.68
C VAL A 554 -25.42 -38.65 -52.57
N ASN A 555 -26.64 -38.60 -53.15
CA ASN A 555 -27.13 -39.60 -54.10
C ASN A 555 -27.22 -39.02 -55.51
N THR A 556 -26.19 -39.26 -56.33
CA THR A 556 -26.09 -38.71 -57.69
C THR A 556 -27.07 -39.32 -58.69
N SER A 557 -27.77 -40.41 -58.33
CA SER A 557 -28.76 -41.05 -59.19
C SER A 557 -30.16 -40.44 -59.07
N LYS A 558 -30.39 -39.58 -58.06
CA LYS A 558 -31.68 -38.96 -57.79
C LYS A 558 -31.54 -37.44 -57.78
N ILE A 559 -32.34 -36.76 -58.61
CA ILE A 559 -32.42 -35.30 -58.64
C ILE A 559 -32.85 -34.82 -57.24
N GLY A 560 -32.15 -33.81 -56.72
CA GLY A 560 -32.37 -33.31 -55.37
C GLY A 560 -31.19 -32.51 -54.83
N SER A 561 -31.38 -31.96 -53.63
CA SER A 561 -30.37 -31.24 -52.87
C SER A 561 -29.86 -32.12 -51.74
N TYR A 562 -28.53 -32.26 -51.64
CA TYR A 562 -27.85 -33.06 -50.62
C TYR A 562 -26.88 -32.18 -49.83
N VAL A 563 -26.67 -32.51 -48.56
CA VAL A 563 -25.80 -31.74 -47.67
C VAL A 563 -24.51 -32.52 -47.43
N VAL A 564 -23.38 -31.85 -47.62
CA VAL A 564 -22.04 -32.31 -47.24
C VAL A 564 -21.59 -31.47 -46.05
N THR A 565 -21.06 -32.11 -45.00
CA THR A 565 -20.64 -31.42 -43.77
C THR A 565 -19.11 -31.43 -43.63
N TYR A 566 -18.59 -30.37 -43.03
CA TYR A 566 -17.17 -30.14 -42.77
C TYR A 566 -17.00 -29.82 -41.30
N ASP A 567 -16.22 -30.66 -40.62
CA ASP A 567 -15.93 -30.54 -39.21
C ASP A 567 -14.42 -30.56 -38.97
N VAL A 568 -13.96 -29.74 -38.03
CA VAL A 568 -12.57 -29.79 -37.58
C VAL A 568 -12.52 -29.47 -36.09
N THR A 569 -11.70 -30.23 -35.38
CA THR A 569 -11.34 -30.00 -33.98
C THR A 569 -9.84 -29.78 -33.97
N ASP A 570 -9.41 -28.71 -33.31
CA ASP A 570 -7.98 -28.41 -33.14
C ASP A 570 -7.29 -29.38 -32.16
N SER A 571 -5.98 -29.23 -31.98
CA SER A 571 -5.20 -30.09 -31.08
C SER A 571 -5.54 -29.88 -29.60
N ASN A 572 -6.21 -28.77 -29.29
CA ASN A 572 -6.62 -28.34 -27.96
C ASN A 572 -8.08 -28.71 -27.60
N GLY A 573 -8.82 -29.27 -28.54
CA GLY A 573 -10.19 -29.73 -28.37
C GLY A 573 -11.26 -28.66 -28.66
N ASN A 574 -10.90 -27.50 -29.23
CA ASN A 574 -11.89 -26.51 -29.65
C ASN A 574 -12.47 -26.92 -31.01
N ASN A 575 -13.80 -27.00 -31.08
CA ASN A 575 -14.52 -27.41 -32.28
C ASN A 575 -14.87 -26.19 -33.13
N ALA A 576 -14.49 -26.20 -34.42
CA ALA A 576 -14.95 -25.21 -35.37
C ALA A 576 -16.47 -25.26 -35.52
N ILE A 577 -17.07 -24.13 -35.89
CA ILE A 577 -18.47 -24.13 -36.31
C ILE A 577 -18.59 -24.98 -37.59
N GLN A 578 -19.42 -26.02 -37.55
CA GLN A 578 -19.66 -26.91 -38.69
C GLN A 578 -20.09 -26.10 -39.92
N VAL A 579 -19.39 -26.31 -41.04
CA VAL A 579 -19.73 -25.70 -42.33
C VAL A 579 -20.39 -26.74 -43.22
N THR A 580 -21.33 -26.30 -44.06
CA THR A 580 -22.05 -27.20 -44.98
C THR A 580 -21.95 -26.74 -46.43
N ARG A 581 -21.71 -27.68 -47.34
CA ARG A 581 -21.91 -27.49 -48.78
C ARG A 581 -23.21 -28.14 -49.23
N THR A 582 -23.99 -27.41 -50.02
CA THR A 582 -25.15 -27.96 -50.72
C THR A 582 -24.72 -28.49 -52.08
N VAL A 583 -25.05 -29.75 -52.38
CA VAL A 583 -24.82 -30.39 -53.68
C VAL A 583 -26.17 -30.63 -54.36
N ASN A 584 -26.41 -29.92 -55.46
CA ASN A 584 -27.62 -30.08 -56.26
C ASN A 584 -27.35 -31.07 -57.40
N VAL A 585 -28.06 -32.18 -57.39
CA VAL A 585 -28.11 -33.11 -58.52
C VAL A 585 -29.20 -32.62 -59.46
N ILE A 586 -28.79 -32.08 -60.61
CA ILE A 586 -29.67 -31.46 -61.61
C ILE A 586 -29.69 -32.28 -62.92
N VAL A 587 -30.62 -31.95 -63.81
CA VAL A 587 -30.57 -32.45 -65.18
C VAL A 587 -29.42 -31.77 -65.95
N PRO A 588 -28.76 -32.46 -66.89
CA PRO A 588 -27.73 -31.86 -67.72
C PRO A 588 -28.30 -30.70 -68.55
N PHE A 589 -27.81 -29.49 -68.31
CA PHE A 589 -28.07 -28.32 -69.13
C PHE A 589 -27.42 -28.51 -70.51
N VAL A 590 -28.21 -28.39 -71.58
CA VAL A 590 -27.72 -28.46 -72.96
C VAL A 590 -27.92 -27.10 -73.61
N ALA A 591 -26.82 -26.37 -73.83
CA ALA A 591 -26.86 -25.11 -74.54
C ALA A 591 -27.51 -25.27 -75.92
N GLN A 592 -28.53 -24.46 -76.21
CA GLN A 592 -29.27 -24.53 -77.46
C GLN A 592 -28.55 -23.77 -78.57
N LEU A 593 -28.53 -24.36 -79.77
CA LEU A 593 -28.12 -23.64 -80.99
C LEU A 593 -29.26 -22.71 -81.44
N THR A 594 -28.94 -21.60 -82.12
CA THR A 594 -29.95 -20.71 -82.70
C THR A 594 -30.85 -21.45 -83.69
N VAL A 595 -32.09 -20.99 -83.86
CA VAL A 595 -32.96 -21.44 -84.97
C VAL A 595 -32.62 -20.57 -86.18
N ASP A 596 -32.25 -21.19 -87.30
CA ASP A 596 -31.94 -20.47 -88.54
C ASP A 596 -33.24 -20.07 -89.25
N LEU A 597 -33.39 -18.78 -89.53
CA LEU A 597 -34.55 -18.22 -90.22
C LEU A 597 -34.34 -18.10 -91.74
N GLY A 598 -33.13 -18.33 -92.25
CA GLY A 598 -32.80 -18.09 -93.65
C GLY A 598 -33.27 -16.71 -94.14
N THR A 599 -33.90 -16.67 -95.31
CA THR A 599 -34.47 -15.45 -95.91
C THR A 599 -35.75 -14.97 -95.23
N ALA A 600 -36.39 -15.77 -94.36
CA ALA A 600 -37.48 -15.26 -93.52
C ALA A 600 -37.00 -14.18 -92.53
N SER A 601 -35.70 -14.14 -92.22
CA SER A 601 -35.08 -13.08 -91.42
C SER A 601 -35.11 -11.69 -92.09
N ASP A 602 -35.47 -11.56 -93.37
CA ASP A 602 -35.63 -10.26 -94.01
C ASP A 602 -36.98 -9.60 -93.72
N TYR A 603 -37.92 -10.34 -93.10
CA TYR A 603 -39.30 -9.92 -92.87
C TYR A 603 -39.61 -9.81 -91.38
N ILE A 604 -40.23 -8.71 -90.99
CA ILE A 604 -40.74 -8.55 -89.62
C ILE A 604 -42.14 -9.13 -89.47
N ILE A 605 -42.91 -9.15 -90.56
CA ILE A 605 -44.16 -9.89 -90.68
C ILE A 605 -44.11 -10.70 -91.97
N LEU A 606 -44.35 -12.01 -91.87
CA LEU A 606 -44.45 -12.90 -93.01
C LEU A 606 -45.65 -13.82 -92.81
N ALA A 607 -46.55 -13.88 -93.80
CA ALA A 607 -47.78 -14.67 -93.69
C ALA A 607 -48.16 -15.37 -94.99
N LYS A 608 -48.86 -16.52 -94.90
CA LYS A 608 -49.29 -17.27 -96.09
C LYS A 608 -50.64 -16.85 -96.65
N THR A 609 -51.58 -16.42 -95.81
CA THR A 609 -52.98 -16.22 -96.20
C THR A 609 -53.47 -14.78 -96.10
N ALA A 610 -52.98 -13.97 -95.15
CA ALA A 610 -53.31 -12.55 -95.06
C ALA A 610 -52.43 -11.78 -94.06
N VAL A 611 -52.28 -10.47 -94.27
CA VAL A 611 -51.89 -9.52 -93.22
C VAL A 611 -52.89 -8.38 -93.22
N SER A 612 -53.52 -8.10 -92.08
CA SER A 612 -54.50 -7.03 -91.98
C SER A 612 -54.16 -6.08 -90.84
N THR A 613 -54.48 -4.80 -91.02
CA THR A 613 -54.32 -3.79 -89.97
C THR A 613 -55.52 -2.87 -89.87
N THR A 614 -55.85 -2.46 -88.66
CA THR A 614 -56.80 -1.38 -88.36
C THR A 614 -56.14 -0.37 -87.40
N GLY A 615 -56.62 0.88 -87.40
CA GLY A 615 -56.04 1.94 -86.58
C GLY A 615 -54.64 2.39 -86.98
N THR A 616 -53.96 3.12 -86.10
CA THR A 616 -52.62 3.71 -86.35
C THR A 616 -51.52 2.71 -86.00
N THR A 617 -51.18 1.83 -86.93
CA THR A 617 -50.11 0.83 -86.77
C THR A 617 -48.75 1.39 -87.21
N SER A 618 -47.68 0.97 -86.55
CA SER A 618 -46.29 1.32 -86.89
C SER A 618 -45.43 0.07 -86.99
N ILE A 619 -44.86 -0.19 -88.17
CA ILE A 619 -44.00 -1.35 -88.43
C ILE A 619 -42.64 -0.85 -88.89
N ILE A 620 -41.56 -1.34 -88.28
CA ILE A 620 -40.18 -1.06 -88.68
C ILE A 620 -39.55 -2.35 -89.21
N GLY A 621 -39.61 -2.54 -90.53
CA GLY A 621 -39.16 -3.74 -91.24
C GLY A 621 -40.07 -4.12 -92.40
N ASN A 622 -39.69 -5.16 -93.16
CA ASN A 622 -40.44 -5.59 -94.33
C ASN A 622 -41.64 -6.47 -93.96
N VAL A 623 -42.73 -6.34 -94.71
CA VAL A 623 -43.94 -7.16 -94.57
C VAL A 623 -44.14 -7.98 -95.83
N GLY A 624 -44.45 -9.26 -95.70
CA GLY A 624 -44.57 -10.16 -96.83
C GLY A 624 -45.81 -11.06 -96.77
N VAL A 625 -46.48 -11.27 -97.92
CA VAL A 625 -47.48 -12.32 -98.08
C VAL A 625 -47.23 -13.20 -99.30
N SER A 626 -47.29 -14.53 -99.13
CA SER A 626 -47.17 -15.51 -100.22
C SER A 626 -47.69 -16.88 -99.78
N PRO A 627 -48.49 -17.60 -100.59
CA PRO A 627 -48.68 -17.42 -102.04
C PRO A 627 -49.80 -16.44 -102.43
N VAL A 628 -50.46 -15.80 -101.46
CA VAL A 628 -51.56 -14.87 -101.75
C VAL A 628 -51.09 -13.55 -102.37
N ALA A 629 -52.00 -12.91 -103.10
CA ALA A 629 -51.78 -11.60 -103.71
C ALA A 629 -51.84 -10.45 -102.69
N ALA A 630 -51.36 -9.27 -103.07
CA ALA A 630 -51.36 -8.04 -102.25
C ALA A 630 -52.76 -7.59 -101.81
N THR A 631 -53.83 -8.05 -102.46
CA THR A 631 -55.22 -7.80 -102.02
C THR A 631 -55.51 -8.35 -100.62
N TYR A 632 -54.71 -9.30 -100.15
CA TYR A 632 -54.79 -9.88 -98.80
C TYR A 632 -53.94 -9.11 -97.77
N MET A 633 -53.30 -8.00 -98.19
CA MET A 633 -52.65 -7.02 -97.31
C MET A 633 -53.58 -5.83 -97.09
N THR A 634 -54.52 -5.95 -96.16
CA THR A 634 -55.62 -4.99 -95.99
C THR A 634 -55.32 -3.94 -94.91
N GLY A 635 -55.81 -2.71 -95.10
CA GLY A 635 -55.66 -1.61 -94.13
C GLY A 635 -54.36 -0.79 -94.25
N PHE A 636 -53.40 -1.21 -95.08
CA PHE A 636 -52.11 -0.54 -95.22
C PHE A 636 -52.08 0.67 -96.15
N GLY A 637 -53.11 0.89 -96.98
CA GLY A 637 -53.08 1.94 -98.00
C GLY A 637 -51.88 1.82 -98.94
N LEU A 638 -51.68 0.63 -99.52
CA LEU A 638 -50.50 0.30 -100.32
C LEU A 638 -50.30 1.25 -101.50
N ILE A 639 -49.09 1.76 -101.65
CA ILE A 639 -48.65 2.53 -102.80
C ILE A 639 -47.60 1.70 -103.55
N MET A 640 -47.92 1.23 -104.75
CA MET A 640 -46.99 0.47 -105.58
C MET A 640 -45.79 1.33 -105.96
N ASP A 641 -44.58 0.77 -105.83
CA ASP A 641 -43.37 1.43 -106.33
C ASP A 641 -43.32 1.42 -107.88
N SER A 642 -42.58 2.37 -108.45
CA SER A 642 -42.36 2.50 -109.90
C SER A 642 -41.88 1.23 -110.61
N THR A 643 -41.20 0.32 -109.89
CA THR A 643 -40.70 -0.96 -110.43
C THR A 643 -41.73 -2.10 -110.35
N ASN A 644 -42.86 -1.91 -109.66
CA ASN A 644 -43.87 -2.93 -109.35
C ASN A 644 -43.34 -4.16 -108.57
N VAL A 645 -42.13 -4.11 -108.01
CA VAL A 645 -41.54 -5.24 -107.25
C VAL A 645 -41.90 -5.18 -105.75
N PHE A 646 -42.26 -4.03 -105.22
CA PHE A 646 -42.77 -3.86 -103.85
C PHE A 646 -43.76 -2.70 -103.78
N SER A 647 -44.43 -2.58 -102.64
CA SER A 647 -45.26 -1.44 -102.28
C SER A 647 -44.76 -0.78 -100.99
N THR A 648 -45.14 0.47 -100.78
CA THR A 648 -44.88 1.25 -99.56
C THR A 648 -46.18 1.57 -98.84
N SER A 649 -46.08 1.96 -97.56
CA SER A 649 -47.20 2.39 -96.72
C SER A 649 -46.69 3.41 -95.71
N SER A 650 -47.51 4.38 -95.33
CA SER A 650 -47.21 5.30 -94.22
C SER A 650 -47.11 4.62 -92.85
N LEU A 651 -47.67 3.41 -92.72
CA LEU A 651 -47.63 2.59 -91.51
C LEU A 651 -46.36 1.72 -91.42
N VAL A 652 -45.55 1.65 -92.48
CA VAL A 652 -44.41 0.75 -92.59
C VAL A 652 -43.14 1.51 -92.96
N THR A 653 -42.19 1.55 -92.04
CA THR A 653 -40.79 1.92 -92.31
C THR A 653 -40.07 0.69 -92.84
N GLY A 654 -40.26 0.41 -94.13
CA GLY A 654 -39.81 -0.79 -94.81
C GLY A 654 -40.54 -0.99 -96.14
N LYS A 655 -40.45 -2.19 -96.70
CA LYS A 655 -41.13 -2.54 -97.97
C LYS A 655 -42.17 -3.63 -97.74
N LEU A 656 -43.27 -3.55 -98.47
CA LEU A 656 -44.32 -4.55 -98.46
C LEU A 656 -44.26 -5.37 -99.76
N TYR A 657 -44.25 -6.69 -99.64
CA TYR A 657 -44.05 -7.64 -100.73
C TYR A 657 -45.22 -8.63 -100.82
N ALA A 658 -45.62 -8.98 -102.04
CA ALA A 658 -46.68 -9.95 -102.28
C ALA A 658 -46.38 -10.86 -103.48
N ALA A 659 -47.00 -12.03 -103.52
CA ALA A 659 -46.72 -13.05 -104.54
C ALA A 659 -47.08 -12.64 -105.98
N ASN A 660 -47.97 -11.66 -106.17
CA ASN A 660 -48.39 -11.17 -107.49
C ASN A 660 -47.60 -9.94 -107.99
N TYR A 661 -46.52 -9.56 -107.32
CA TYR A 661 -45.64 -8.46 -107.73
C TYR A 661 -44.66 -8.89 -108.83
N ALA A 662 -44.00 -7.92 -109.46
CA ALA A 662 -43.03 -8.18 -110.51
C ALA A 662 -41.80 -8.94 -110.00
N VAL A 663 -41.12 -9.67 -110.89
CA VAL A 663 -39.88 -10.40 -110.58
C VAL A 663 -38.79 -9.45 -110.04
N PRO A 664 -37.97 -9.88 -109.05
CA PRO A 664 -37.83 -11.23 -108.49
C PRO A 664 -38.71 -11.52 -107.26
N THR A 665 -39.70 -10.67 -106.93
CA THR A 665 -40.45 -10.78 -105.67
C THR A 665 -41.16 -12.13 -105.45
N PRO A 666 -41.87 -12.72 -106.44
CA PRO A 666 -42.57 -13.99 -106.22
C PRO A 666 -41.64 -15.15 -105.80
N SER A 667 -40.45 -15.26 -106.43
CA SER A 667 -39.47 -16.31 -106.08
C SER A 667 -38.86 -16.06 -104.71
N ASN A 668 -38.47 -14.81 -104.41
CA ASN A 668 -37.88 -14.47 -103.11
C ASN A 668 -38.87 -14.71 -101.96
N MET A 669 -40.15 -14.37 -102.17
CA MET A 669 -41.23 -14.63 -101.23
C MET A 669 -41.49 -16.13 -101.06
N GLY A 670 -41.41 -16.91 -102.13
CA GLY A 670 -41.50 -18.37 -102.06
C GLY A 670 -40.40 -18.98 -101.19
N THR A 671 -39.15 -18.56 -101.37
CA THR A 671 -38.01 -18.98 -100.54
C THR A 671 -38.21 -18.57 -99.08
N ALA A 672 -38.62 -17.33 -98.81
CA ALA A 672 -38.84 -16.85 -97.43
C ALA A 672 -39.91 -17.66 -96.69
N ILE A 673 -41.00 -18.07 -97.38
CA ILE A 673 -42.01 -18.95 -96.78
C ILE A 673 -41.45 -20.34 -96.48
N SER A 674 -40.66 -20.91 -97.39
CA SER A 674 -40.00 -22.21 -97.17
C SER A 674 -39.02 -22.17 -95.99
N ASP A 675 -38.24 -21.10 -95.87
CA ASP A 675 -37.30 -20.91 -94.75
C ASP A 675 -38.03 -20.74 -93.41
N MET A 676 -39.16 -20.02 -93.41
CA MET A 676 -40.04 -19.91 -92.23
C MET A 676 -40.59 -21.29 -91.79
N GLU A 677 -41.05 -22.12 -92.72
CA GLU A 677 -41.54 -23.47 -92.42
C GLU A 677 -40.42 -24.40 -91.91
N THR A 678 -39.22 -24.23 -92.46
CA THR A 678 -38.02 -24.96 -92.02
C THR A 678 -37.64 -24.55 -90.59
N ALA A 679 -37.60 -23.25 -90.29
CA ALA A 679 -37.34 -22.72 -88.95
C ALA A 679 -38.37 -23.22 -87.92
N TYR A 680 -39.66 -23.25 -88.29
CA TYR A 680 -40.71 -23.82 -87.45
C TYR A 680 -40.44 -25.30 -87.12
N THR A 681 -40.08 -26.08 -88.14
CA THR A 681 -39.82 -27.52 -88.00
C THR A 681 -38.57 -27.80 -87.17
N ASP A 682 -37.51 -27.01 -87.34
CA ASP A 682 -36.29 -27.07 -86.50
C ASP A 682 -36.61 -26.78 -85.04
N ALA A 683 -37.28 -25.66 -84.75
CA ALA A 683 -37.66 -25.28 -83.40
C ALA A 683 -38.55 -26.33 -82.72
N ALA A 684 -39.54 -26.88 -83.44
CA ALA A 684 -40.43 -27.94 -82.94
C ALA A 684 -39.72 -29.30 -82.75
N GLY A 685 -38.64 -29.53 -83.51
CA GLY A 685 -37.87 -30.77 -83.51
C GLY A 685 -36.76 -30.86 -82.46
N ARG A 686 -36.45 -29.76 -81.75
CA ARG A 686 -35.45 -29.77 -80.68
C ARG A 686 -35.81 -30.80 -79.60
N THR A 687 -34.82 -31.56 -79.12
CA THR A 687 -34.98 -32.65 -78.15
C THR A 687 -34.25 -32.32 -76.84
N LEU A 688 -34.56 -33.08 -75.77
CA LEU A 688 -34.00 -32.89 -74.42
C LEU A 688 -34.37 -31.53 -73.79
N PRO A 689 -35.66 -31.26 -73.53
CA PRO A 689 -36.08 -30.03 -72.89
C PRO A 689 -35.49 -29.91 -71.47
N ASP A 690 -35.00 -28.70 -71.14
CA ASP A 690 -34.54 -28.34 -69.80
C ASP A 690 -35.69 -28.32 -68.80
N ALA A 691 -36.91 -28.01 -69.26
CA ALA A 691 -38.13 -28.17 -68.47
C ALA A 691 -39.34 -28.57 -69.33
N THR A 692 -40.19 -29.45 -68.78
CA THR A 692 -41.48 -29.84 -69.36
C THR A 692 -42.61 -29.35 -68.49
N GLU A 693 -43.68 -28.84 -69.11
CA GLU A 693 -44.88 -28.35 -68.42
C GLU A 693 -44.57 -27.32 -67.32
N LEU A 694 -43.57 -26.46 -67.56
CA LEU A 694 -43.18 -25.42 -66.60
C LEU A 694 -44.38 -24.54 -66.26
N GLY A 695 -44.62 -24.33 -64.96
CA GLY A 695 -45.77 -23.56 -64.47
C GLY A 695 -47.14 -24.19 -64.79
N ALA A 696 -47.18 -25.47 -65.19
CA ALA A 696 -48.39 -26.13 -65.69
C ALA A 696 -49.08 -25.35 -66.83
N GLY A 697 -48.28 -24.65 -67.65
CA GLY A 697 -48.76 -23.80 -68.75
C GLY A 697 -48.97 -22.33 -68.38
N ASP A 698 -49.01 -21.96 -67.10
CA ASP A 698 -48.99 -20.55 -66.68
C ASP A 698 -47.58 -20.15 -66.23
N ILE A 699 -46.90 -19.36 -67.04
CA ILE A 699 -45.52 -18.92 -66.78
C ILE A 699 -45.46 -17.52 -66.16
N SER A 700 -46.60 -16.99 -65.70
CA SER A 700 -46.68 -15.65 -65.12
C SER A 700 -45.79 -15.50 -63.88
N GLY A 701 -45.05 -14.39 -63.80
CA GLY A 701 -44.17 -14.05 -62.68
C GLY A 701 -42.87 -14.86 -62.63
N LEU A 702 -42.68 -15.82 -63.54
CA LEU A 702 -41.44 -16.62 -63.57
C LEU A 702 -40.29 -15.82 -64.18
N THR A 703 -39.07 -16.15 -63.74
CA THR A 703 -37.83 -15.80 -64.42
C THR A 703 -37.31 -17.05 -65.12
N ILE A 704 -37.29 -17.01 -66.44
CA ILE A 704 -36.92 -18.13 -67.30
C ILE A 704 -35.48 -17.94 -67.75
N THR A 705 -34.64 -18.95 -67.51
CA THR A 705 -33.22 -19.00 -67.91
C THR A 705 -33.05 -19.59 -69.31
N PRO A 706 -31.87 -19.48 -69.95
CA PRO A 706 -31.62 -20.03 -71.28
C PRO A 706 -31.98 -21.51 -71.36
N GLY A 707 -32.44 -21.98 -72.51
CA GLY A 707 -32.77 -23.39 -72.69
C GLY A 707 -33.97 -23.68 -73.60
N LEU A 708 -34.31 -24.96 -73.65
CA LEU A 708 -35.44 -25.55 -74.36
C LEU A 708 -36.57 -25.88 -73.38
N TYR A 709 -37.75 -25.33 -73.63
CA TYR A 709 -38.94 -25.54 -72.80
C TYR A 709 -40.07 -26.13 -73.63
N LYS A 710 -40.78 -27.10 -73.07
CA LYS A 710 -41.80 -27.87 -73.80
C LYS A 710 -43.11 -28.00 -73.03
N TRP A 711 -44.22 -27.72 -73.74
CA TRP A 711 -45.59 -27.94 -73.26
C TRP A 711 -46.40 -28.74 -74.29
N GLY A 712 -47.10 -29.76 -73.82
CA GLY A 712 -48.22 -30.41 -74.53
C GLY A 712 -49.53 -29.62 -74.42
N THR A 713 -49.55 -28.59 -73.59
CA THR A 713 -50.68 -27.68 -73.32
C THR A 713 -50.46 -26.29 -73.94
N GLY A 714 -51.44 -25.40 -73.78
CA GLY A 714 -51.30 -23.98 -74.11
C GLY A 714 -50.50 -23.23 -73.05
N VAL A 715 -49.90 -22.11 -73.44
CA VAL A 715 -49.12 -21.24 -72.54
C VAL A 715 -49.84 -19.92 -72.31
N LEU A 716 -49.98 -19.54 -71.03
CA LEU A 716 -50.55 -18.28 -70.58
C LEU A 716 -49.46 -17.39 -69.97
N ILE A 717 -49.45 -16.12 -70.38
CA ILE A 717 -48.72 -15.03 -69.73
C ILE A 717 -49.77 -14.01 -69.30
N SER A 718 -50.13 -14.00 -68.02
CA SER A 718 -51.09 -13.06 -67.44
C SER A 718 -50.49 -11.66 -67.26
N ALA A 719 -51.25 -10.73 -66.69
CA ALA A 719 -50.78 -9.38 -66.37
C ALA A 719 -49.56 -9.35 -65.42
N GLY A 720 -49.26 -10.45 -64.74
CA GLY A 720 -48.01 -10.60 -63.96
C GLY A 720 -46.73 -10.61 -64.80
N GLY A 721 -46.85 -10.74 -66.13
CA GLY A 721 -45.71 -10.77 -67.05
C GLY A 721 -44.82 -11.99 -66.88
N VAL A 722 -43.69 -12.02 -67.57
CA VAL A 722 -42.64 -13.04 -67.41
C VAL A 722 -41.29 -12.39 -67.69
N THR A 723 -40.25 -12.80 -66.97
CA THR A 723 -38.88 -12.33 -67.21
C THR A 723 -38.08 -13.42 -67.91
N ILE A 724 -37.42 -13.06 -69.02
CA ILE A 724 -36.48 -13.92 -69.73
C ILE A 724 -35.08 -13.40 -69.45
N SER A 725 -34.29 -14.17 -68.71
CA SER A 725 -33.00 -13.75 -68.17
C SER A 725 -31.87 -14.63 -68.67
N GLY A 726 -30.89 -14.04 -69.32
CA GLY A 726 -29.69 -14.71 -69.83
C GLY A 726 -28.74 -13.71 -70.47
N GLY A 727 -27.56 -14.16 -70.88
CA GLY A 727 -26.58 -13.36 -71.60
C GLY A 727 -27.00 -13.01 -73.02
N ALA A 728 -26.18 -12.17 -73.67
CA ALA A 728 -26.46 -11.65 -75.01
C ALA A 728 -26.51 -12.73 -76.10
N ASN A 729 -25.84 -13.87 -75.91
CA ASN A 729 -25.76 -14.95 -76.89
C ASN A 729 -26.62 -16.16 -76.53
N ASP A 730 -27.31 -16.10 -75.39
CA ASP A 730 -28.11 -17.21 -74.90
C ASP A 730 -29.39 -17.38 -75.73
N ILE A 731 -29.74 -18.64 -75.99
CA ILE A 731 -30.87 -19.05 -76.83
C ILE A 731 -32.02 -19.58 -75.96
N PHE A 732 -33.24 -19.17 -76.29
CA PHE A 732 -34.47 -19.60 -75.62
C PHE A 732 -35.42 -20.15 -76.67
N ILE A 733 -35.88 -21.40 -76.49
CA ILE A 733 -36.81 -22.05 -77.42
C ILE A 733 -38.01 -22.55 -76.62
N PHE A 734 -39.19 -22.04 -76.96
CA PHE A 734 -40.46 -22.42 -76.37
C PHE A 734 -41.27 -23.24 -77.37
N GLN A 735 -41.46 -24.53 -77.09
CA GLN A 735 -42.28 -25.45 -77.89
C GLN A 735 -43.69 -25.57 -77.29
N ILE A 736 -44.69 -25.03 -77.98
CA ILE A 736 -46.07 -24.93 -77.49
C ILE A 736 -47.00 -25.71 -78.42
N ALA A 737 -47.58 -26.80 -77.93
CA ALA A 737 -48.43 -27.68 -78.72
C ALA A 737 -49.85 -27.13 -78.98
N GLN A 738 -50.29 -26.12 -78.22
CA GLN A 738 -51.57 -25.44 -78.38
C GLN A 738 -51.36 -23.92 -78.55
N ASP A 739 -52.23 -23.10 -77.96
CA ASP A 739 -52.21 -21.66 -78.10
C ASP A 739 -51.19 -20.98 -77.17
N LEU A 740 -50.63 -19.86 -77.61
CA LEU A 740 -49.90 -18.89 -76.78
C LEU A 740 -50.80 -17.68 -76.53
N THR A 741 -51.16 -17.44 -75.27
CA THR A 741 -51.98 -16.30 -74.86
C THR A 741 -51.18 -15.34 -73.98
N VAL A 742 -50.96 -14.13 -74.47
CA VAL A 742 -50.41 -13.01 -73.70
C VAL A 742 -51.56 -12.08 -73.34
N ALA A 743 -51.89 -12.00 -72.05
CA ALA A 743 -53.05 -11.26 -71.57
C ALA A 743 -52.89 -9.74 -71.74
N ASN A 744 -53.99 -9.00 -71.55
CA ASN A 744 -54.01 -7.55 -71.63
C ASN A 744 -52.99 -6.93 -70.66
N GLY A 745 -52.16 -6.02 -71.17
CA GLY A 745 -51.13 -5.31 -70.40
C GLY A 745 -49.97 -6.18 -69.92
N ALA A 746 -49.92 -7.48 -70.26
CA ALA A 746 -48.81 -8.35 -69.88
C ALA A 746 -47.50 -7.91 -70.56
N ILE A 747 -46.40 -7.93 -69.80
CA ILE A 747 -45.08 -7.50 -70.26
C ILE A 747 -44.11 -8.67 -70.18
N ILE A 748 -43.41 -8.93 -71.28
CA ILE A 748 -42.26 -9.83 -71.31
C ILE A 748 -41.00 -8.97 -71.15
N THR A 749 -40.33 -9.14 -70.03
CA THR A 749 -39.13 -8.39 -69.66
C THR A 749 -37.88 -9.20 -70.01
N LEU A 750 -36.88 -8.55 -70.61
CA LEU A 750 -35.56 -9.15 -70.85
C LEU A 750 -34.57 -8.64 -69.80
N SER A 751 -33.78 -9.54 -69.21
CA SER A 751 -32.73 -9.22 -68.24
C SER A 751 -31.45 -10.01 -68.51
N GLY A 752 -30.34 -9.61 -67.86
CA GLY A 752 -29.05 -10.29 -67.99
C GLY A 752 -28.30 -10.08 -69.31
N GLY A 753 -28.88 -9.33 -70.25
CA GLY A 753 -28.36 -9.15 -71.61
C GLY A 753 -29.15 -9.90 -72.68
N ALA A 754 -30.17 -10.68 -72.31
CA ALA A 754 -30.99 -11.46 -73.24
C ALA A 754 -31.56 -10.57 -74.36
N GLN A 755 -31.48 -11.07 -75.60
CA GLN A 755 -31.90 -10.33 -76.78
C GLN A 755 -33.11 -10.99 -77.44
N ALA A 756 -34.08 -10.18 -77.88
CA ALA A 756 -35.27 -10.66 -78.57
C ALA A 756 -34.96 -11.51 -79.83
N LYS A 757 -33.81 -11.28 -80.49
CA LYS A 757 -33.39 -12.08 -81.67
C LYS A 757 -33.05 -13.53 -81.36
N ASN A 758 -32.83 -13.87 -80.08
CA ASN A 758 -32.45 -15.22 -79.63
C ASN A 758 -33.61 -15.97 -78.94
N ILE A 759 -34.81 -15.40 -78.95
CA ILE A 759 -35.98 -15.95 -78.27
C ILE A 759 -36.95 -16.44 -79.34
N PHE A 760 -37.22 -17.74 -79.37
CA PHE A 760 -38.05 -18.39 -80.39
C PHE A 760 -39.29 -19.01 -79.75
N TRP A 761 -40.47 -18.57 -80.20
CA TRP A 761 -41.77 -19.07 -79.78
C TRP A 761 -42.35 -19.92 -80.91
N GLN A 762 -42.21 -21.24 -80.81
CA GLN A 762 -42.84 -22.17 -81.74
C GLN A 762 -44.23 -22.53 -81.20
N VAL A 763 -45.27 -22.18 -81.96
CA VAL A 763 -46.67 -22.31 -81.53
C VAL A 763 -47.47 -23.07 -82.59
N ALA A 764 -47.97 -24.25 -82.23
CA ALA A 764 -48.80 -25.07 -83.11
C ALA A 764 -50.26 -24.60 -83.20
N GLY A 765 -50.78 -24.01 -82.11
CA GLY A 765 -52.06 -23.31 -82.10
C GLY A 765 -51.94 -21.86 -82.59
N GLN A 766 -52.83 -20.99 -82.12
CA GLN A 766 -52.77 -19.55 -82.41
C GLN A 766 -51.93 -18.79 -81.38
N THR A 767 -51.38 -17.66 -81.77
CA THR A 767 -50.76 -16.69 -80.85
C THR A 767 -51.67 -15.49 -80.70
N LYS A 768 -52.08 -15.19 -79.47
CA LYS A 768 -52.93 -14.04 -79.14
C LYS A 768 -52.20 -13.07 -78.21
N LEU A 769 -51.98 -11.85 -78.69
CA LEU A 769 -51.39 -10.75 -77.93
C LEU A 769 -52.51 -9.77 -77.54
N GLY A 770 -52.87 -9.77 -76.25
CA GLY A 770 -53.92 -8.94 -75.68
C GLY A 770 -53.61 -7.44 -75.74
N THR A 771 -54.61 -6.61 -75.47
CA THR A 771 -54.49 -5.15 -75.59
C THR A 771 -53.32 -4.62 -74.77
N THR A 772 -52.54 -3.70 -75.34
CA THR A 772 -51.36 -3.06 -74.70
C THR A 772 -50.29 -4.01 -74.15
N SER A 773 -50.31 -5.30 -74.53
CA SER A 773 -49.26 -6.25 -74.14
C SER A 773 -47.92 -5.93 -74.81
N GLN A 774 -46.81 -6.38 -74.22
CA GLN A 774 -45.46 -6.17 -74.74
C GLN A 774 -44.75 -7.51 -74.94
N MET A 775 -44.73 -7.98 -76.19
CA MET A 775 -44.13 -9.24 -76.59
C MET A 775 -42.68 -9.05 -77.04
N LYS A 776 -41.81 -10.01 -76.70
CA LYS A 776 -40.40 -10.07 -77.12
C LYS A 776 -40.10 -11.43 -77.76
N GLY A 777 -39.47 -11.43 -78.93
CA GLY A 777 -39.02 -12.66 -79.58
C GLY A 777 -39.58 -12.89 -80.98
N ILE A 778 -39.12 -13.95 -81.61
CA ILE A 778 -39.53 -14.41 -82.92
C ILE A 778 -40.66 -15.41 -82.74
N ILE A 779 -41.84 -15.10 -83.27
CA ILE A 779 -43.01 -15.96 -83.23
C ILE A 779 -43.04 -16.77 -84.52
N LEU A 780 -42.90 -18.09 -84.39
CA LEU A 780 -43.07 -19.09 -85.45
C LEU A 780 -44.40 -19.81 -85.21
N CYS A 781 -45.48 -19.29 -85.80
CA CYS A 781 -46.84 -19.76 -85.55
C CYS A 781 -47.38 -20.56 -86.75
N GLN A 782 -47.93 -21.74 -86.47
CA GLN A 782 -48.55 -22.58 -87.50
C GLN A 782 -49.91 -22.05 -87.98
N THR A 783 -50.60 -21.27 -87.14
CA THR A 783 -51.93 -20.74 -87.46
C THR A 783 -51.93 -19.20 -87.44
N LEU A 784 -52.85 -18.57 -86.70
CA LEU A 784 -53.10 -17.14 -86.66
C LEU A 784 -52.21 -16.46 -85.60
N ILE A 785 -51.64 -15.30 -85.96
CA ILE A 785 -51.11 -14.35 -84.98
C ILE A 785 -52.08 -13.16 -84.88
N GLU A 786 -52.78 -13.06 -83.74
CA GLU A 786 -53.71 -11.98 -83.43
C GLU A 786 -53.04 -10.97 -82.49
N MET A 787 -52.87 -9.71 -82.94
CA MET A 787 -52.42 -8.60 -82.12
C MET A 787 -53.57 -7.62 -81.89
N GLN A 788 -54.03 -7.54 -80.64
CA GLN A 788 -55.14 -6.66 -80.25
C GLN A 788 -54.66 -5.22 -80.00
N THR A 789 -55.61 -4.30 -79.81
CA THR A 789 -55.38 -2.85 -79.76
C THR A 789 -54.15 -2.46 -78.93
N GLY A 790 -53.17 -1.83 -79.56
CA GLY A 790 -52.00 -1.26 -78.87
C GLY A 790 -50.97 -2.27 -78.36
N ALA A 791 -51.12 -3.57 -78.65
CA ALA A 791 -50.06 -4.55 -78.36
C ALA A 791 -48.77 -4.20 -79.13
N THR A 792 -47.62 -4.48 -78.53
CA THR A 792 -46.30 -4.20 -79.11
C THR A 792 -45.48 -5.48 -79.23
N LEU A 793 -44.66 -5.57 -80.28
CA LEU A 793 -43.75 -6.69 -80.52
C LEU A 793 -42.36 -6.17 -80.87
N ASN A 794 -41.36 -6.50 -80.04
CA ASN A 794 -39.96 -6.40 -80.42
C ASN A 794 -39.49 -7.79 -80.85
N GLY A 795 -39.44 -8.03 -82.15
CA GLY A 795 -39.40 -9.39 -82.67
C GLY A 795 -39.92 -9.51 -84.10
N ARG A 796 -40.42 -10.70 -84.44
CA ARG A 796 -40.99 -11.02 -85.76
C ARG A 796 -42.28 -11.81 -85.61
N ALA A 797 -43.25 -11.56 -86.47
CA ALA A 797 -44.51 -12.31 -86.55
C ALA A 797 -44.52 -13.15 -87.84
N LEU A 798 -44.16 -14.43 -87.72
CA LEU A 798 -44.04 -15.36 -88.84
C LEU A 798 -45.16 -16.40 -88.75
N ALA A 799 -46.18 -16.28 -89.58
CA ALA A 799 -47.41 -17.07 -89.51
C ALA A 799 -47.62 -17.92 -90.77
N GLN A 800 -47.87 -19.22 -90.60
CA GLN A 800 -48.26 -20.08 -91.73
C GLN A 800 -49.73 -19.89 -92.16
N THR A 801 -50.49 -19.01 -91.50
CA THR A 801 -51.78 -18.50 -92.02
C THR A 801 -51.77 -16.98 -92.09
N ALA A 802 -52.40 -16.28 -91.15
CA ALA A 802 -52.62 -14.84 -91.19
C ALA A 802 -52.01 -14.11 -89.98
N VAL A 803 -51.80 -12.81 -90.14
CA VAL A 803 -51.48 -11.86 -89.07
C VAL A 803 -52.52 -10.74 -89.06
N THR A 804 -53.13 -10.46 -87.90
CA THR A 804 -54.12 -9.39 -87.74
C THR A 804 -53.63 -8.37 -86.72
N LEU A 805 -53.69 -7.09 -87.08
CA LEU A 805 -53.18 -5.98 -86.28
C LEU A 805 -54.29 -4.95 -85.98
N ASP A 806 -54.27 -4.39 -84.77
CA ASP A 806 -55.03 -3.22 -84.36
C ASP A 806 -54.14 -2.25 -83.59
N SER A 807 -53.81 -1.12 -84.24
CA SER A 807 -53.04 -0.01 -83.65
C SER A 807 -51.72 -0.46 -82.99
N ASN A 808 -51.01 -1.40 -83.60
CA ASN A 808 -49.84 -2.05 -83.01
C ASN A 808 -48.52 -1.37 -83.36
N ALA A 809 -47.49 -1.61 -82.55
CA ALA A 809 -46.11 -1.24 -82.87
C ALA A 809 -45.23 -2.49 -82.95
N ILE A 810 -44.52 -2.67 -84.08
CA ILE A 810 -43.68 -3.84 -84.32
C ILE A 810 -42.29 -3.39 -84.79
N THR A 811 -41.25 -3.80 -84.07
CA THR A 811 -39.85 -3.35 -84.30
C THR A 811 -38.88 -4.52 -84.38
N SER A 812 -37.88 -4.42 -85.25
CA SER A 812 -36.91 -5.49 -85.50
C SER A 812 -36.11 -5.84 -84.24
N PRO A 813 -35.82 -7.13 -84.00
CA PRO A 813 -35.00 -7.55 -82.88
C PRO A 813 -33.53 -7.17 -83.15
N GLY A 814 -33.14 -5.95 -82.76
CA GLY A 814 -31.78 -5.42 -82.91
C GLY A 814 -31.69 -3.90 -83.02
N THR A 815 -32.78 -3.19 -83.29
CA THR A 815 -32.81 -1.72 -83.32
C THR A 815 -33.29 -1.18 -81.98
N ALA A 816 -32.41 -1.11 -80.98
CA ALA A 816 -32.64 -0.23 -79.85
C ALA A 816 -32.53 1.22 -80.34
N SER A 817 -33.58 2.02 -80.12
CA SER A 817 -33.54 3.47 -80.28
C SER A 817 -32.53 4.04 -79.28
N SER A 818 -31.36 4.48 -79.76
CA SER A 818 -30.35 5.16 -78.95
C SER A 818 -30.45 6.67 -79.16
N THR A 819 -30.95 7.38 -78.14
CA THR A 819 -30.43 8.72 -77.83
C THR A 819 -29.72 8.63 -76.47
N PRO A 820 -28.39 8.52 -76.45
CA PRO A 820 -27.59 8.60 -75.22
C PRO A 820 -26.95 9.99 -75.05
N PRO A 821 -26.96 10.60 -73.85
CA PRO A 821 -25.92 11.52 -73.44
C PRO A 821 -24.74 10.76 -72.82
N ALA A 822 -23.60 10.88 -73.49
CA ALA A 822 -22.19 10.66 -73.11
C ALA A 822 -21.86 9.93 -71.79
N ILE A 823 -21.15 8.80 -71.93
CA ILE A 823 -20.14 8.33 -70.97
C ILE A 823 -18.78 8.46 -71.67
N ASP A 824 -17.88 9.15 -70.97
CA ASP A 824 -16.50 9.45 -71.34
C ASP A 824 -15.59 8.25 -71.02
N ASP A 825 -14.59 8.07 -71.88
CA ASP A 825 -13.64 6.97 -71.94
C ASP A 825 -12.70 6.93 -70.72
N THR A 826 -12.24 5.73 -70.36
CA THR A 826 -10.79 5.39 -70.29
C THR A 826 -10.58 3.93 -69.85
N PRO A 827 -9.45 3.30 -70.23
CA PRO A 827 -9.46 1.95 -70.79
C PRO A 827 -8.98 0.85 -69.84
N TYR A 828 -9.53 -0.34 -70.09
CA TYR A 828 -9.09 -1.64 -69.58
C TYR A 828 -7.85 -2.11 -70.36
N VAL A 829 -6.74 -2.41 -69.67
CA VAL A 829 -5.58 -3.11 -70.23
C VAL A 829 -5.43 -4.45 -69.54
N ASP A 830 -5.56 -5.48 -70.37
CA ASP A 830 -5.16 -6.87 -70.18
C ASP A 830 -3.62 -6.96 -70.31
N ASP A 831 -2.95 -7.63 -69.38
CA ASP A 831 -2.02 -8.70 -69.76
C ASP A 831 -1.60 -9.56 -68.56
N SER A 832 -1.55 -10.84 -68.84
CA SER A 832 -0.97 -11.89 -68.01
C SER A 832 0.39 -12.28 -68.59
N GLU A 833 1.48 -12.29 -67.81
CA GLU A 833 2.51 -13.33 -67.94
C GLU A 833 3.53 -13.37 -66.80
N ILE A 834 3.99 -14.59 -66.56
CA ILE A 834 4.85 -15.11 -65.48
C ILE A 834 6.33 -14.98 -65.89
N ASN A 835 7.24 -14.57 -64.98
CA ASN A 835 8.46 -15.37 -64.75
C ASN A 835 9.27 -15.02 -63.49
N SER A 836 9.90 -16.10 -63.00
CA SER A 836 10.76 -16.31 -61.84
C SER A 836 12.14 -15.64 -61.92
N ASN A 837 12.66 -15.18 -60.77
CA ASN A 837 13.85 -15.75 -60.09
C ASN A 837 14.36 -14.80 -59.00
N GLY A 838 14.76 -15.37 -57.86
CA GLY A 838 15.26 -14.65 -56.69
C GLY A 838 16.69 -14.14 -56.83
N ASP A 839 17.10 -13.32 -55.87
CA ASP A 839 18.15 -13.63 -54.90
C ASP A 839 18.27 -12.47 -53.91
N SER A 840 18.62 -12.85 -52.69
CA SER A 840 18.92 -12.08 -51.51
C SER A 840 20.06 -11.06 -51.67
N SER A 841 19.96 -9.99 -50.86
CA SER A 841 20.99 -9.52 -49.92
C SER A 841 21.32 -8.02 -49.95
N SER A 842 21.46 -7.51 -48.72
CA SER A 842 22.21 -6.32 -48.28
C SER A 842 21.55 -4.92 -48.38
N LEU A 843 21.09 -4.48 -47.21
CA LEU A 843 21.10 -3.07 -46.78
C LEU A 843 22.56 -2.57 -46.68
N PRO A 844 22.76 -1.24 -46.81
CA PRO A 844 23.30 -0.53 -45.64
C PRO A 844 22.61 0.83 -45.35
N ASN A 845 22.90 1.28 -44.12
CA ASN A 845 22.29 2.34 -43.30
C ASN A 845 22.46 3.81 -43.75
N ASN A 846 21.49 4.60 -43.25
CA ASN A 846 21.49 5.99 -42.75
C ASN A 846 21.85 7.17 -43.68
N ASP A 847 20.90 8.10 -43.86
CA ASP A 847 20.99 9.48 -43.33
C ASP A 847 19.62 10.22 -43.39
N GLU A 848 19.37 11.11 -42.44
CA GLU A 848 18.17 11.94 -42.28
C GLU A 848 18.09 13.09 -43.31
N SER A 849 16.89 13.38 -43.82
CA SER A 849 16.33 14.74 -43.93
C SER A 849 14.97 14.73 -44.62
N ALA A 850 14.03 15.48 -44.04
CA ALA A 850 12.65 15.64 -44.49
C ALA A 850 12.53 16.58 -45.70
N GLU A 851 11.63 16.27 -46.64
CA GLU A 851 10.67 17.22 -47.21
C GLU A 851 9.60 16.54 -48.11
N ASN A 852 8.34 16.88 -47.82
CA ASN A 852 7.12 16.87 -48.63
C ASN A 852 7.11 16.15 -49.99
N SER A 853 6.35 15.05 -50.07
CA SER A 853 5.47 14.76 -51.20
C SER A 853 4.27 13.91 -50.74
N GLU A 854 3.11 14.18 -51.33
CA GLU A 854 1.78 13.70 -50.94
C GLU A 854 1.65 12.16 -50.98
N ASN A 855 1.60 11.52 -49.82
CA ASN A 855 1.32 10.09 -49.70
C ASN A 855 -0.17 9.84 -49.44
N THR A 856 -0.91 9.46 -50.48
CA THR A 856 -2.24 8.84 -50.35
C THR A 856 -2.05 7.34 -50.07
N ILE A 857 -2.40 6.87 -48.87
CA ILE A 857 -2.34 5.45 -48.52
C ILE A 857 -3.68 4.79 -48.86
N ILE A 858 -3.73 3.95 -49.90
CA ILE A 858 -4.87 3.05 -50.15
C ILE A 858 -4.54 1.71 -49.47
N ALA A 859 -5.13 1.46 -48.29
CA ALA A 859 -4.94 0.23 -47.56
C ALA A 859 -6.10 -0.75 -47.82
N THR A 860 -5.88 -1.73 -48.70
CA THR A 860 -6.70 -2.96 -48.81
C THR A 860 -6.04 -4.08 -48.02
N SER A 861 -6.16 -4.10 -46.69
CA SER A 861 -5.83 -5.28 -45.90
C SER A 861 -6.57 -5.32 -44.55
N LYS A 862 -6.97 -6.54 -44.16
CA LYS A 862 -7.71 -6.87 -42.93
C LYS A 862 -6.81 -6.77 -41.67
N GLY A 863 -6.42 -5.57 -41.26
CA GLY A 863 -5.66 -5.32 -40.02
C GLY A 863 -5.93 -3.93 -39.44
N PRO A 864 -5.59 -3.67 -38.15
CA PRO A 864 -5.85 -2.38 -37.51
C PRO A 864 -5.01 -1.26 -38.15
N VAL A 865 -5.68 -0.19 -38.59
CA VAL A 865 -5.04 1.00 -39.20
C VAL A 865 -4.84 2.06 -38.13
N LYS A 866 -3.58 2.40 -37.82
CA LYS A 866 -3.24 3.47 -36.87
C LYS A 866 -3.03 4.79 -37.63
N ILE A 867 -3.90 5.76 -37.43
CA ILE A 867 -3.79 7.09 -38.07
C ILE A 867 -2.73 7.91 -37.31
N ILE A 868 -1.72 8.39 -38.03
CA ILE A 868 -0.70 9.31 -37.54
C ILE A 868 -1.16 10.73 -37.88
N ASN A 869 -1.02 11.68 -36.95
CA ASN A 869 -1.34 13.09 -37.15
C ASN A 869 -0.81 13.62 -38.50
N GLY A 870 -1.70 14.17 -39.33
CA GLY A 870 -1.33 14.93 -40.55
C GLY A 870 -1.57 14.25 -41.90
N VAL A 871 -2.16 13.04 -41.96
CA VAL A 871 -2.43 12.33 -43.23
C VAL A 871 -3.94 12.12 -43.43
N SER A 872 -4.47 12.61 -44.55
CA SER A 872 -5.85 12.33 -44.98
C SER A 872 -5.97 10.88 -45.48
N ALA A 873 -6.95 10.15 -44.97
CA ALA A 873 -7.19 8.73 -45.31
C ALA A 873 -8.62 8.52 -45.82
N THR A 874 -8.79 7.65 -46.82
CA THR A 874 -10.10 7.16 -47.28
C THR A 874 -10.21 5.68 -46.92
N ILE A 875 -11.15 5.33 -46.03
CA ILE A 875 -11.43 3.93 -45.67
C ILE A 875 -12.72 3.51 -46.38
N THR A 876 -12.67 2.49 -47.24
CA THR A 876 -13.83 2.00 -48.00
C THR A 876 -14.21 0.59 -47.56
N LYS A 877 -15.47 0.40 -47.12
CA LYS A 877 -16.05 -0.93 -46.80
C LYS A 877 -17.51 -0.95 -47.19
N ASN A 878 -17.97 -1.95 -47.96
CA ASN A 878 -19.38 -2.10 -48.36
C ASN A 878 -20.03 -0.84 -48.99
N ASN A 879 -19.30 -0.09 -49.84
CA ASN A 879 -19.73 1.19 -50.42
C ASN A 879 -19.86 2.38 -49.44
N GLU A 880 -19.33 2.25 -48.22
CA GLU A 880 -19.22 3.34 -47.24
C GLU A 880 -17.78 3.89 -47.25
N THR A 881 -17.62 5.21 -47.36
CA THR A 881 -16.32 5.90 -47.35
C THR A 881 -16.18 6.82 -46.12
N ILE A 882 -15.04 6.73 -45.43
CA ILE A 882 -14.67 7.67 -44.36
C ILE A 882 -13.53 8.53 -44.90
N GLU A 883 -13.77 9.82 -45.08
CA GLU A 883 -12.73 10.81 -45.41
C GLU A 883 -12.36 11.57 -44.14
N VAL A 884 -11.12 11.45 -43.68
CA VAL A 884 -10.60 12.19 -42.51
C VAL A 884 -9.75 13.37 -42.99
N ASN A 885 -10.11 14.60 -42.62
CA ASN A 885 -9.33 15.80 -42.94
C ASN A 885 -8.04 15.89 -42.10
N SER A 886 -7.05 16.63 -42.60
CA SER A 886 -5.70 16.80 -42.03
C SER A 886 -5.64 17.48 -40.65
N ASP A 887 -6.76 18.04 -40.17
CA ASP A 887 -6.91 18.71 -38.87
C ASP A 887 -7.55 17.82 -37.79
N GLY A 888 -7.91 16.57 -38.10
CA GLY A 888 -8.42 15.58 -37.15
C GLY A 888 -9.80 15.91 -36.53
N LYS A 889 -10.46 16.96 -37.01
CA LYS A 889 -11.73 17.48 -36.44
C LYS A 889 -12.94 17.29 -37.34
N LEU A 890 -12.76 17.00 -38.63
CA LEU A 890 -13.85 16.78 -39.58
C LEU A 890 -13.61 15.48 -40.34
N ALA A 891 -14.29 14.40 -39.91
CA ALA A 891 -14.47 13.21 -40.73
C ALA A 891 -15.80 13.31 -41.49
N LYS A 892 -15.80 13.19 -42.81
CA LYS A 892 -17.03 12.92 -43.57
C LYS A 892 -17.26 11.41 -43.57
N LEU A 893 -18.31 10.99 -42.89
CA LEU A 893 -18.82 9.62 -42.98
C LEU A 893 -19.85 9.59 -44.12
N ASN A 894 -19.50 8.96 -45.24
CA ASN A 894 -20.38 8.77 -46.38
C ASN A 894 -20.87 7.31 -46.40
N SER A 895 -22.18 7.11 -46.25
CA SER A 895 -22.83 5.83 -46.61
C SER A 895 -23.92 6.13 -47.63
N GLY A 896 -23.64 5.80 -48.90
CA GLY A 896 -24.49 6.21 -50.02
C GLY A 896 -24.61 7.74 -50.14
N ASN A 897 -25.83 8.27 -50.11
CA ASN A 897 -26.13 9.70 -50.32
C ASN A 897 -26.16 10.54 -49.03
N VAL A 898 -25.80 9.98 -47.87
CA VAL A 898 -25.91 10.65 -46.57
C VAL A 898 -24.53 11.15 -46.12
N LYS A 899 -24.41 12.45 -45.83
CA LYS A 899 -23.22 13.10 -45.30
C LYS A 899 -23.41 13.38 -43.81
N VAL A 900 -22.48 12.90 -42.98
CA VAL A 900 -22.45 13.22 -41.53
C VAL A 900 -21.20 14.03 -41.21
N GLU A 901 -21.39 15.14 -40.49
CA GLU A 901 -20.30 15.95 -39.92
C GLU A 901 -20.06 15.52 -38.46
N THR A 902 -18.81 15.43 -38.03
CA THR A 902 -18.46 15.11 -36.64
C THR A 902 -17.82 16.32 -35.95
N GLU A 903 -18.18 16.55 -34.69
CA GLU A 903 -17.50 17.50 -33.80
C GLU A 903 -16.47 16.80 -32.88
N LEU A 904 -16.42 15.46 -32.93
CA LEU A 904 -15.58 14.61 -32.09
C LEU A 904 -14.47 13.92 -32.89
N PRO A 905 -13.29 13.69 -32.29
CA PRO A 905 -12.22 12.91 -32.91
C PRO A 905 -12.64 11.45 -33.06
N VAL A 906 -12.36 10.87 -34.23
CA VAL A 906 -12.75 9.50 -34.61
C VAL A 906 -11.51 8.60 -34.67
N GLU A 907 -11.59 7.43 -34.07
CA GLU A 907 -10.57 6.38 -34.12
C GLU A 907 -11.15 5.09 -34.68
N VAL A 908 -10.35 4.34 -35.45
CA VAL A 908 -10.76 3.06 -36.04
C VAL A 908 -9.93 1.94 -35.43
N GLU A 909 -10.58 1.00 -34.74
CA GLU A 909 -9.93 -0.16 -34.13
C GLU A 909 -10.56 -1.45 -34.71
N GLY A 910 -9.83 -2.10 -35.61
CA GLY A 910 -10.27 -3.32 -36.29
C GLY A 910 -11.53 -3.10 -37.15
N ASN A 911 -12.64 -3.76 -36.78
CA ASN A 911 -13.94 -3.64 -37.46
C ASN A 911 -14.89 -2.63 -36.80
N THR A 912 -14.46 -1.95 -35.72
CA THR A 912 -15.26 -1.04 -34.92
C THR A 912 -14.72 0.39 -34.98
N ILE A 913 -15.62 1.37 -34.93
CA ILE A 913 -15.27 2.79 -34.98
C ILE A 913 -15.61 3.39 -33.63
N HIS A 914 -14.67 4.14 -33.06
CA HIS A 914 -14.79 4.76 -31.75
C HIS A 914 -14.70 6.28 -31.87
N VAL A 915 -15.37 6.97 -30.97
CA VAL A 915 -15.11 8.40 -30.71
C VAL A 915 -14.69 8.59 -29.27
N THR A 916 -13.75 9.50 -29.07
CA THR A 916 -13.28 9.85 -27.72
C THR A 916 -14.11 11.00 -27.20
N GLN A 917 -14.87 10.75 -26.14
CA GLN A 917 -15.65 11.76 -25.43
C GLN A 917 -14.75 12.72 -24.65
N SER A 918 -15.29 13.88 -24.25
CA SER A 918 -14.59 14.91 -23.49
C SER A 918 -14.01 14.42 -22.14
N ASN A 919 -14.59 13.37 -21.56
CA ASN A 919 -14.13 12.72 -20.32
C ASN A 919 -13.10 11.60 -20.54
N GLY A 920 -12.63 11.39 -21.78
CA GLY A 920 -11.64 10.38 -22.14
C GLY A 920 -12.19 8.98 -22.39
N ILE A 921 -13.51 8.77 -22.29
CA ILE A 921 -14.15 7.48 -22.59
C ILE A 921 -14.23 7.29 -24.11
N LYS A 922 -13.70 6.16 -24.60
CA LYS A 922 -13.92 5.70 -25.98
C LYS A 922 -15.30 5.07 -26.11
N SER A 923 -16.09 5.54 -27.07
CA SER A 923 -17.43 5.00 -27.35
C SER A 923 -17.53 4.49 -28.77
N GLU A 924 -17.91 3.24 -28.91
CA GLU A 924 -18.20 2.62 -30.20
C GLU A 924 -19.42 3.30 -30.86
N ILE A 925 -19.29 3.65 -32.13
CA ILE A 925 -20.34 4.24 -32.96
C ILE A 925 -20.64 3.35 -34.18
N LYS A 926 -21.89 3.38 -34.65
CA LYS A 926 -22.30 2.74 -35.90
C LYS A 926 -22.57 3.79 -36.98
N ILE A 927 -21.91 3.66 -38.14
CA ILE A 927 -22.14 4.55 -39.29
C ILE A 927 -23.63 4.52 -39.69
N MET A 928 -24.21 5.69 -39.95
CA MET A 928 -25.53 5.79 -40.55
C MET A 928 -25.48 5.50 -42.06
N PRO A 929 -26.45 4.76 -42.65
CA PRO A 929 -27.62 4.18 -42.02
C PRO A 929 -27.41 2.70 -41.60
N SER A 930 -27.64 2.40 -40.33
CA SER A 930 -27.88 1.01 -39.86
C SER A 930 -29.38 0.74 -39.69
N VAL A 931 -29.80 -0.53 -39.62
CA VAL A 931 -31.21 -0.97 -39.49
C VAL A 931 -32.01 -0.21 -38.41
N ALA A 932 -31.36 0.21 -37.32
CA ALA A 932 -32.00 1.00 -36.26
C ALA A 932 -32.34 2.45 -36.69
N SER A 933 -31.54 3.05 -37.56
CA SER A 933 -31.77 4.42 -38.09
C SER A 933 -32.85 4.45 -39.18
N GLU A 934 -33.05 3.35 -39.93
CA GLU A 934 -34.13 3.21 -40.90
C GLU A 934 -35.50 3.21 -40.20
N ILE A 935 -35.58 2.66 -38.98
CA ILE A 935 -36.77 2.74 -38.12
C ILE A 935 -37.02 4.19 -37.66
N ALA A 936 -35.97 4.95 -37.32
CA ALA A 936 -36.10 6.34 -36.90
C ALA A 936 -36.54 7.27 -38.04
N LEU A 937 -35.91 7.14 -39.22
CA LEU A 937 -36.29 7.87 -40.44
C LEU A 937 -37.70 7.51 -40.92
N ASN A 938 -38.08 6.23 -40.88
CA ASN A 938 -39.45 5.78 -41.20
C ASN A 938 -40.49 6.31 -40.19
N ARG A 939 -40.18 6.36 -38.89
CA ARG A 939 -41.06 6.96 -37.87
C ARG A 939 -41.26 8.48 -38.06
N LEU A 940 -40.29 9.17 -38.65
CA LEU A 940 -40.37 10.59 -39.00
C LEU A 940 -41.01 10.84 -40.37
N ARG A 941 -41.31 9.78 -41.14
CA ARG A 941 -41.78 9.83 -42.54
C ARG A 941 -40.81 10.55 -43.48
N LEU A 942 -39.51 10.43 -43.24
CA LEU A 942 -38.46 10.97 -44.10
C LEU A 942 -37.87 9.81 -44.90
N LYS A 943 -38.10 9.78 -46.22
CA LYS A 943 -37.61 8.69 -47.09
C LYS A 943 -36.10 8.80 -47.36
N VAL A 944 -35.53 10.01 -47.35
CA VAL A 944 -34.09 10.29 -47.56
C VAL A 944 -33.71 11.60 -46.86
N CYS A 945 -32.61 11.62 -46.10
CA CYS A 945 -31.96 12.86 -45.67
C CYS A 945 -31.01 13.31 -46.79
N SER A 946 -31.32 14.44 -47.43
CA SER A 946 -30.58 14.97 -48.58
C SER A 946 -30.49 16.49 -48.51
N GLU A 947 -29.57 17.07 -49.28
CA GLU A 947 -29.42 18.52 -49.46
C GLU A 947 -30.74 19.17 -49.95
N GLU A 948 -31.58 18.44 -50.70
CA GLU A 948 -32.90 18.91 -51.18
C GLU A 948 -33.93 19.15 -50.05
N ASN A 949 -33.78 18.49 -48.90
CA ASN A 949 -34.65 18.66 -47.72
C ASN A 949 -33.99 19.50 -46.61
N ASN A 950 -32.87 20.17 -46.90
CA ASN A 950 -32.06 20.93 -45.93
C ASN A 950 -31.78 20.13 -44.64
N CYS A 951 -31.49 18.84 -44.82
CA CYS A 951 -31.32 17.89 -43.73
C CYS A 951 -29.84 17.77 -43.40
N THR A 952 -29.43 18.16 -42.19
CA THR A 952 -28.05 17.99 -41.69
C THR A 952 -27.99 16.96 -40.59
N ILE A 953 -26.93 16.16 -40.58
CA ILE A 953 -26.65 15.16 -39.54
C ILE A 953 -25.30 15.49 -38.92
N THR A 954 -25.27 15.73 -37.61
CA THR A 954 -24.04 16.03 -36.87
C THR A 954 -23.85 15.03 -35.74
N LEU A 955 -22.67 14.41 -35.65
CA LEU A 955 -22.27 13.57 -34.53
C LEU A 955 -21.66 14.45 -33.44
N LYS A 956 -22.24 14.41 -32.24
CA LYS A 956 -21.78 15.23 -31.11
C LYS A 956 -22.00 14.55 -29.75
N GLU A 957 -21.36 15.10 -28.74
CA GLU A 957 -21.55 14.70 -27.34
C GLU A 957 -22.66 15.54 -26.69
N VAL A 958 -23.51 14.89 -25.90
CA VAL A 958 -24.60 15.54 -25.16
C VAL A 958 -24.63 15.00 -23.72
N GLY A 959 -24.78 15.89 -22.75
CA GLY A 959 -24.74 15.58 -21.31
C GLY A 959 -23.68 16.41 -20.58
N GLU A 960 -23.69 16.41 -19.25
CA GLU A 960 -22.68 17.07 -18.40
C GLU A 960 -22.12 16.06 -17.38
N GLY A 961 -20.82 16.16 -17.06
CA GLY A 961 -20.18 15.30 -16.05
C GLY A 961 -19.97 13.84 -16.48
N ASN A 962 -20.37 12.88 -15.65
CA ASN A 962 -20.19 11.44 -15.90
C ASN A 962 -21.35 10.80 -16.72
N GLU A 963 -22.34 11.58 -17.16
CA GLU A 963 -23.51 11.10 -17.92
C GLU A 963 -23.49 11.55 -19.39
N THR A 964 -22.30 11.61 -20.00
CA THR A 964 -22.12 12.01 -21.40
C THR A 964 -22.49 10.88 -22.36
N LYS A 965 -23.19 11.22 -23.45
CA LYS A 965 -23.59 10.28 -24.51
C LYS A 965 -23.24 10.85 -25.88
N VAL A 966 -22.87 9.96 -26.79
CA VAL A 966 -22.63 10.30 -28.20
C VAL A 966 -23.91 10.08 -28.98
N VAL A 967 -24.36 11.12 -29.69
CA VAL A 967 -25.61 11.10 -30.45
C VAL A 967 -25.44 11.66 -31.85
N TYR A 968 -26.21 11.12 -32.78
CA TYR A 968 -26.47 11.77 -34.06
C TYR A 968 -27.61 12.77 -33.89
N GLU A 969 -27.34 14.05 -34.10
CA GLU A 969 -28.34 15.10 -34.17
C GLU A 969 -28.73 15.36 -35.63
N LEU A 970 -29.99 15.05 -35.96
CA LEU A 970 -30.59 15.33 -37.26
C LEU A 970 -31.37 16.64 -37.17
N LYS A 971 -31.07 17.59 -38.04
CA LYS A 971 -31.87 18.82 -38.22
C LYS A 971 -32.51 18.78 -39.59
N VAL A 972 -33.85 18.83 -39.62
CA VAL A 972 -34.61 18.72 -40.88
C VAL A 972 -35.58 19.88 -41.01
N GLU A 973 -35.52 20.59 -42.13
CA GLU A 973 -36.51 21.61 -42.47
C GLU A 973 -37.64 21.00 -43.31
N LYS A 974 -38.85 21.00 -42.77
CA LYS A 974 -40.05 20.51 -43.46
C LYS A 974 -41.01 21.65 -43.76
N GLN A 975 -41.43 21.77 -45.02
CA GLN A 975 -42.58 22.60 -45.40
C GLN A 975 -43.86 21.97 -44.85
N SER A 976 -44.57 22.68 -43.97
CA SER A 976 -45.86 22.23 -43.41
C SER A 976 -46.95 23.26 -43.64
N LYS A 977 -48.21 22.82 -43.71
CA LYS A 977 -49.36 23.72 -43.78
C LYS A 977 -50.02 23.81 -42.41
N ILE A 978 -50.05 25.00 -41.82
CA ILE A 978 -50.83 25.24 -40.60
C ILE A 978 -52.29 25.41 -41.02
N LEU A 979 -53.19 24.56 -40.48
CA LEU A 979 -54.62 24.59 -40.77
C LEU A 979 -54.91 24.72 -42.29
N TRP A 980 -54.35 23.83 -43.12
CA TRP A 980 -54.55 23.75 -44.59
C TRP A 980 -54.27 25.01 -45.45
N LEU A 981 -53.99 26.18 -44.87
CA LEU A 981 -54.06 27.48 -45.53
C LEU A 981 -52.70 28.19 -45.69
N PHE A 982 -51.76 28.03 -44.74
CA PHE A 982 -50.49 28.76 -44.75
C PHE A 982 -49.28 27.82 -44.76
N LYS A 983 -48.41 27.95 -45.78
CA LYS A 983 -47.11 27.25 -45.82
C LYS A 983 -46.17 27.88 -44.81
N LYS A 984 -45.62 27.08 -43.89
CA LYS A 984 -44.58 27.49 -42.94
C LYS A 984 -43.49 26.42 -42.87
N GLN A 985 -42.23 26.86 -42.83
CA GLN A 985 -41.12 25.94 -42.57
C GLN A 985 -41.10 25.56 -41.09
N MET A 986 -41.01 24.26 -40.84
CA MET A 986 -40.87 23.63 -39.52
C MET A 986 -39.50 22.99 -39.45
N GLN A 987 -38.67 23.41 -38.50
CA GLN A 987 -37.44 22.69 -38.17
C GLN A 987 -37.77 21.60 -37.14
N VAL A 988 -37.35 20.36 -37.41
CA VAL A 988 -37.45 19.25 -36.47
C VAL A 988 -36.04 18.81 -36.13
N ASN A 989 -35.71 18.79 -34.84
CA ASN A 989 -34.44 18.28 -34.35
C ASN A 989 -34.66 16.91 -33.73
N VAL A 990 -33.84 15.92 -34.09
CA VAL A 990 -33.94 14.57 -33.56
C VAL A 990 -32.56 14.12 -33.08
N GLN A 991 -32.50 13.58 -31.87
CA GLN A 991 -31.29 12.97 -31.33
C GLN A 991 -31.46 11.45 -31.33
N VAL A 992 -30.49 10.78 -31.93
CA VAL A 992 -30.43 9.32 -32.06
C VAL A 992 -29.16 8.83 -31.39
N ASP A 993 -29.26 7.81 -30.54
CA ASP A 993 -28.12 7.20 -29.87
C ASP A 993 -27.16 6.59 -30.92
N ALA A 994 -25.88 6.96 -30.87
CA ALA A 994 -24.90 6.55 -31.88
C ALA A 994 -24.48 5.06 -31.78
N LYS A 995 -24.76 4.40 -30.65
CA LYS A 995 -24.40 3.00 -30.39
C LYS A 995 -25.52 2.04 -30.79
N ASN A 996 -26.75 2.33 -30.39
CA ASN A 996 -27.90 1.43 -30.59
C ASN A 996 -28.93 1.93 -31.62
N GLY A 997 -28.86 3.18 -32.06
CA GLY A 997 -29.75 3.79 -33.05
C GLY A 997 -31.16 4.11 -32.54
N GLU A 998 -31.39 4.12 -31.23
CA GLU A 998 -32.67 4.51 -30.63
C GLU A 998 -32.88 6.03 -30.67
N ILE A 999 -34.12 6.47 -30.87
CA ILE A 999 -34.48 7.90 -30.77
C ILE A 999 -34.49 8.30 -29.29
N ILE A 1000 -33.58 9.19 -28.92
CA ILE A 1000 -33.46 9.74 -27.57
C ILE A 1000 -34.42 10.93 -27.40
N LYS A 1001 -34.48 11.81 -28.39
CA LYS A 1001 -35.24 13.07 -28.30
C LYS A 1001 -35.78 13.50 -29.65
N VAL A 1002 -37.00 14.03 -29.68
CA VAL A 1002 -37.60 14.70 -30.84
C VAL A 1002 -38.10 16.07 -30.41
N GLU A 1003 -37.52 17.13 -30.94
CA GLU A 1003 -37.96 18.50 -30.72
C GLU A 1003 -38.71 19.02 -31.93
N ARG A 1004 -39.90 19.54 -31.67
CA ARG A 1004 -40.74 20.19 -32.67
C ARG A 1004 -41.17 21.55 -32.13
N PRO A 1005 -41.35 22.57 -32.98
CA PRO A 1005 -41.90 23.84 -32.53
C PRO A 1005 -43.31 23.63 -31.97
N TRP A 1006 -43.67 24.45 -30.98
CA TRP A 1006 -44.93 24.30 -30.22
C TRP A 1006 -46.19 24.23 -31.09
N TRP A 1007 -46.19 24.82 -32.29
CA TRP A 1007 -47.32 24.81 -33.23
C TRP A 1007 -47.36 23.57 -34.15
N ALA A 1008 -46.43 22.63 -34.03
CA ALA A 1008 -46.34 21.45 -34.89
C ALA A 1008 -47.57 20.53 -34.81
N PHE A 1009 -48.36 20.58 -33.73
CA PHE A 1009 -49.61 19.84 -33.62
C PHE A 1009 -50.76 20.43 -34.47
N LEU A 1010 -50.63 21.68 -34.94
CA LEU A 1010 -51.58 22.36 -35.82
C LEU A 1010 -51.25 22.16 -37.31
N ALA A 1011 -50.14 21.47 -37.61
CA ALA A 1011 -49.64 21.22 -38.94
C ALA A 1011 -50.01 19.79 -39.39
N SER A 1012 -50.55 19.65 -40.61
CA SER A 1012 -50.82 18.36 -41.27
C SER A 1012 -49.78 18.04 -42.32
#